data_AF-A0A931BPW6-F1
#
_entry.id   AF-A0A931BPW6-F1
#
_cell.length_a   1.000
_cell.length_b   1.000
_cell.length_c   1.000
_cell.angle_alpha   90.00
_cell.angle_beta   90.00
_cell.angle_gamma   90.00
#
_symmetry.space_group_name_H-M   'P 1'
#
loop_
_entity.id
_entity.type
_entity.pdbx_description
1 polymer ?
#
loop_
_entity_poly.entity_id
_entity_poly.type
_entity_poly.pdbx_seq_one_letter_code
_entity_poly.pdbx_strand_id
1 'polypeptide(L)'
;MAPLETTATILSPGQADEPQAVLLGSGVILVSWDVPQAVHASAALSAAQGHSVAPAASLRLSRTDGGTRLLWATRCPESGPLHITLSTGALGSKTSLAIQPDTVIPVAGSDNLVQGLDEQACETLISTLLNVWSGLFRLRRDGMFIECLLGLMRQPASTSEAATIVARAVGDIVLLQAALPPRFGEIDAIYCVGRDGLRRLPGRPRRGPLGGGREMVHLLTSGKYLAGREAFVVFAGSEGLQVQSLAKSEPQPLPLTRWLREQTKRAPGLREHLLIGLSDHASFGKAAALEAQLSVPLKPQRVGANTSGLAAEITCAISTPAGTLLAGWLRDPLNLVAGIAAVVSDGTIHDLTSALHRYPIVVEGPNAGRVSGTGFATLAPSVGGDAPILQPRFRLLLKSGAFHPLVPTPQPADPAEARAVALRAVPPQHVNDKLLSEVLAPVIADLHAKTQTHIGQPHVRVIGTLIARPKASVVIPLYKVLDFLRFQIAAFATDPWFRKHAELIYVLDTPEQATEVDHLLTGLHLVYGLPMTLAIMDRNSGYARACNAGAAASRGEILALVNSDVIPTAPGWIEKLAERLDNRRRVGAVGPKLLFEDGSLQHAGMHFARDHRGRWLNHHYFKGMPRHYAPATEERFVPAVTGACLVMPRALFEKVGGFSDDYVIGDYEDSDLCLKIAAAGRKISYVPDVELYHLERKSMSLNPEYMKGIAWQYNCALHTSRWGDMIASVMNTYTRPGRPRSKAA
;
A
#
# COMPACT_ATOMS: atom_id res chain seq x y z
N MET A 1 26.12 70.24 -54.23
CA MET A 1 25.83 68.79 -54.19
C MET A 1 25.00 68.52 -52.96
N ALA A 2 23.88 67.82 -53.17
CA ALA A 2 22.75 67.69 -52.27
C ALA A 2 23.07 66.96 -50.94
N PRO A 3 22.28 67.21 -49.88
CA PRO A 3 22.38 66.51 -48.60
C PRO A 3 21.61 65.19 -48.68
N LEU A 4 22.13 64.12 -48.07
CA LEU A 4 21.42 62.85 -47.95
C LEU A 4 20.83 62.73 -46.55
N GLU A 5 19.54 62.47 -46.56
CA GLU A 5 18.54 62.66 -45.52
C GLU A 5 18.66 61.66 -44.37
N THR A 6 18.32 62.16 -43.18
CA THR A 6 17.83 61.38 -42.04
C THR A 6 16.51 60.69 -42.37
N THR A 7 16.42 59.39 -42.10
CA THR A 7 15.14 58.73 -41.75
C THR A 7 15.30 57.93 -40.47
N ALA A 8 14.98 58.59 -39.36
CA ALA A 8 14.42 57.94 -38.19
C ALA A 8 12.95 57.64 -38.53
N THR A 9 12.54 56.37 -38.46
CA THR A 9 11.12 56.03 -38.43
C THR A 9 10.77 55.56 -37.03
N ILE A 10 10.32 56.51 -36.22
CA ILE A 10 9.45 56.25 -35.08
C ILE A 10 8.10 55.86 -35.68
N LEU A 11 7.71 54.59 -35.56
CA LEU A 11 6.39 54.14 -36.01
C LEU A 11 5.34 54.46 -34.93
N SER A 12 4.59 55.53 -35.18
CA SER A 12 3.27 55.78 -34.59
C SER A 12 2.23 54.83 -35.22
N PRO A 13 1.11 54.53 -34.54
CA PRO A 13 0.29 53.35 -34.79
C PRO A 13 -0.63 53.52 -36.00
N GLY A 14 -0.63 52.53 -36.90
CA GLY A 14 -1.73 52.31 -37.86
C GLY A 14 -1.33 52.18 -39.33
N GLN A 15 -0.67 51.09 -39.72
CA GLN A 15 -0.82 50.47 -41.05
C GLN A 15 -0.69 48.95 -40.91
N ALA A 16 -1.69 48.22 -41.40
CA ALA A 16 -1.95 46.82 -41.04
C ALA A 16 -1.25 45.76 -41.92
N ASP A 17 -0.09 46.05 -42.54
CA ASP A 17 0.51 45.15 -43.55
C ASP A 17 1.99 44.80 -43.36
N GLU A 18 2.74 45.46 -42.47
CA GLU A 18 4.18 45.19 -42.28
C GLU A 18 4.46 44.22 -41.10
N PRO A 19 5.36 43.23 -41.28
CA PRO A 19 5.76 42.33 -40.20
C PRO A 19 6.62 43.06 -39.17
N GLN A 20 6.33 42.83 -37.89
CA GLN A 20 7.03 43.42 -36.77
C GLN A 20 7.87 42.37 -36.03
N ALA A 21 9.06 42.75 -35.55
CA ALA A 21 9.88 41.90 -34.68
C ALA A 21 9.97 42.49 -33.27
N VAL A 22 9.74 41.65 -32.27
CA VAL A 22 9.85 41.98 -30.85
C VAL A 22 10.67 40.93 -30.11
N LEU A 23 11.30 41.30 -29.00
CA LEU A 23 11.97 40.37 -28.11
C LEU A 23 10.95 39.73 -27.15
N LEU A 24 10.78 38.42 -27.24
CA LEU A 24 9.95 37.65 -26.32
C LEU A 24 10.72 37.27 -25.03
N GLY A 25 12.04 37.18 -25.12
CA GLY A 25 12.95 36.91 -24.01
C GLY A 25 14.41 37.06 -24.44
N SER A 26 15.36 36.85 -23.53
CA SER A 26 16.79 37.00 -23.84
C SER A 26 17.21 36.14 -25.03
N GLY A 27 17.51 36.80 -26.15
CA GLY A 27 17.94 36.15 -27.39
C GLY A 27 16.83 35.39 -28.13
N VAL A 28 15.55 35.69 -27.89
CA VAL A 28 14.41 35.10 -28.60
C VAL A 28 13.60 36.20 -29.29
N ILE A 29 13.57 36.15 -30.61
CA ILE A 29 12.81 37.09 -31.45
C ILE A 29 11.47 36.43 -31.78
N LEU A 30 10.41 37.20 -31.60
CA LEU A 30 9.06 36.91 -32.04
C LEU A 30 8.73 37.85 -33.20
N VAL A 31 8.48 37.28 -34.37
CA VAL A 31 8.00 38.01 -35.54
C VAL A 31 6.49 37.87 -35.60
N SER A 32 5.77 38.98 -35.64
CA SER A 32 4.32 39.06 -35.76
C SER A 32 3.95 39.70 -37.09
N TRP A 33 3.07 39.07 -37.85
CA TRP A 33 2.55 39.61 -39.09
C TRP A 33 1.04 39.48 -39.14
N ASP A 34 0.39 40.63 -39.28
CA ASP A 34 -1.04 40.77 -39.40
C ASP A 34 -1.41 40.77 -40.87
N VAL A 35 -2.27 39.83 -41.27
CA VAL A 35 -2.77 39.74 -42.65
C VAL A 35 -4.29 39.88 -42.67
N PRO A 36 -4.85 40.68 -43.60
CA PRO A 36 -6.27 41.00 -43.64
C PRO A 36 -7.16 39.83 -44.07
N GLN A 37 -6.58 38.75 -44.59
CA GLN A 37 -7.29 37.57 -45.06
C GLN A 37 -7.02 36.35 -44.17
N ALA A 38 -7.98 35.42 -44.11
CA ALA A 38 -7.82 34.14 -43.43
C ALA A 38 -6.74 33.29 -44.11
N VAL A 39 -5.70 32.89 -43.36
CA VAL A 39 -4.60 32.08 -43.88
C VAL A 39 -4.71 30.64 -43.41
N HIS A 40 -4.99 29.73 -44.34
CA HIS A 40 -5.18 28.31 -44.04
C HIS A 40 -3.92 27.44 -44.24
N ALA A 41 -2.94 27.91 -45.02
CA ALA A 41 -1.69 27.18 -45.29
C ALA A 41 -0.59 27.49 -44.25
N SER A 42 0.39 26.58 -44.12
CA SER A 42 1.55 26.80 -43.25
C SER A 42 2.47 27.85 -43.87
N ALA A 43 2.69 28.92 -43.11
CA ALA A 43 3.38 30.10 -43.57
C ALA A 43 4.90 29.92 -43.37
N ALA A 44 5.65 29.93 -44.47
CA ALA A 44 7.08 29.59 -44.45
C ALA A 44 7.94 30.79 -44.06
N LEU A 45 8.98 30.53 -43.28
CA LEU A 45 10.01 31.49 -42.90
C LEU A 45 11.34 31.04 -43.51
N SER A 46 12.04 31.93 -44.22
CA SER A 46 13.32 31.61 -44.88
C SER A 46 14.31 32.76 -44.75
N ALA A 47 15.59 32.46 -44.51
CA ALA A 47 16.63 33.47 -44.37
C ALA A 47 17.39 33.76 -45.67
N ALA A 48 17.73 35.03 -45.94
CA ALA A 48 18.17 35.48 -47.27
C ALA A 48 19.55 34.97 -47.75
N GLN A 49 20.30 34.21 -46.95
CA GLN A 49 21.60 33.63 -47.35
C GLN A 49 21.53 32.15 -47.80
N GLY A 50 20.36 31.67 -48.23
CA GLY A 50 20.18 30.27 -48.68
C GLY A 50 20.26 29.22 -47.57
N HIS A 51 20.49 29.65 -46.32
CA HIS A 51 20.38 28.82 -45.13
C HIS A 51 18.92 28.85 -44.66
N SER A 52 18.23 27.71 -44.71
CA SER A 52 16.89 27.59 -44.15
C SER A 52 16.97 27.63 -42.64
N VAL A 53 16.61 28.77 -42.03
CA VAL A 53 16.28 28.79 -40.60
C VAL A 53 14.84 28.33 -40.50
N ALA A 54 14.63 27.04 -40.27
CA ALA A 54 13.30 26.56 -39.91
C ALA A 54 12.87 27.30 -38.63
N PRO A 55 11.70 27.97 -38.62
CA PRO A 55 11.23 28.61 -37.41
C PRO A 55 11.10 27.52 -36.34
N ALA A 56 11.73 27.74 -35.18
CA ALA A 56 11.69 26.76 -34.11
C ALA A 56 10.25 26.54 -33.62
N ALA A 57 9.39 27.56 -33.72
CA ALA A 57 7.95 27.42 -33.60
C ALA A 57 7.19 28.51 -34.38
N SER A 58 5.94 28.21 -34.75
CA SER A 58 5.00 29.15 -35.37
C SER A 58 3.60 28.99 -34.79
N LEU A 59 2.83 30.07 -34.72
CA LEU A 59 1.44 30.07 -34.26
C LEU A 59 0.57 30.93 -35.19
N ARG A 60 -0.69 30.52 -35.36
CA ARG A 60 -1.68 31.24 -36.17
C ARG A 60 -2.87 31.58 -35.29
N LEU A 61 -3.28 32.84 -35.34
CA LEU A 61 -4.27 33.40 -34.43
C LEU A 61 -5.33 34.17 -35.22
N SER A 62 -6.59 33.88 -34.96
CA SER A 62 -7.71 34.57 -35.58
C SER A 62 -7.87 35.99 -35.01
N ARG A 63 -8.25 36.94 -35.87
CA ARG A 63 -8.47 38.34 -35.51
C ARG A 63 -9.95 38.70 -35.55
N THR A 64 -10.35 39.68 -34.76
CA THR A 64 -11.74 40.16 -34.66
C THR A 64 -12.26 40.79 -35.95
N ASP A 65 -11.36 41.24 -36.84
CA ASP A 65 -11.68 41.81 -38.14
C ASP A 65 -11.76 40.76 -39.27
N GLY A 66 -11.66 39.46 -38.94
CA GLY A 66 -11.68 38.36 -39.91
C GLY A 66 -10.32 38.03 -40.54
N GLY A 67 -9.26 38.78 -40.20
CA GLY A 67 -7.89 38.51 -40.60
C GLY A 67 -7.20 37.40 -39.79
N THR A 68 -5.92 37.17 -40.07
CA THR A 68 -5.07 36.22 -39.31
C THR A 68 -3.80 36.93 -38.84
N ARG A 69 -3.42 36.72 -37.58
CA ARG A 69 -2.09 37.05 -37.05
C ARG A 69 -1.20 35.81 -37.10
N LEU A 70 -0.08 35.94 -37.78
CA LEU A 70 0.94 34.90 -37.88
C LEU A 70 2.11 35.25 -36.97
N LEU A 71 2.49 34.31 -36.11
CA LEU A 71 3.59 34.46 -35.17
C LEU A 71 4.68 33.43 -35.47
N TRP A 72 5.94 33.85 -35.46
CA TRP A 72 7.11 32.96 -35.54
C TRP A 72 8.12 33.31 -34.46
N ALA A 73 8.57 32.28 -33.73
CA ALA A 73 9.60 32.44 -32.71
C ALA A 73 10.90 31.77 -33.15
N THR A 74 12.02 32.47 -32.99
CA THR A 74 13.36 31.96 -33.28
C THR A 74 14.41 32.56 -32.34
N ARG A 75 15.57 31.91 -32.23
CA ARG A 75 16.71 32.49 -31.50
C ARG A 75 17.41 33.54 -32.36
N CYS A 76 17.89 34.60 -31.71
CA CYS A 76 18.72 35.59 -32.37
C CYS A 76 20.04 34.92 -32.83
N PRO A 77 20.45 35.06 -34.10
CA PRO A 77 21.71 34.52 -34.58
C PRO A 77 22.91 35.21 -33.93
N GLU A 78 23.97 34.44 -33.64
CA GLU A 78 25.18 34.93 -32.94
C GLU A 78 26.05 35.86 -33.81
N SER A 79 25.92 35.82 -35.14
CA SER A 79 26.67 36.66 -36.06
C SER A 79 25.94 36.86 -37.40
N GLY A 80 25.69 38.11 -37.78
CA GLY A 80 25.18 38.50 -39.11
C GLY A 80 23.72 39.00 -39.14
N PRO A 81 23.33 39.76 -40.19
CA PRO A 81 21.96 40.27 -40.35
C PRO A 81 20.96 39.14 -40.58
N LEU A 82 19.85 39.17 -39.84
CA LEU A 82 18.75 38.23 -39.98
C LEU A 82 17.74 38.78 -40.99
N HIS A 83 17.84 38.32 -42.23
CA HIS A 83 16.80 38.55 -43.22
C HIS A 83 15.77 37.44 -43.14
N ILE A 84 14.49 37.77 -43.13
CA ILE A 84 13.37 36.86 -42.93
C ILE A 84 12.36 37.10 -44.05
N THR A 85 12.17 36.13 -44.93
CA THR A 85 11.09 36.14 -45.90
C THR A 85 9.92 35.36 -45.33
N LEU A 86 8.77 36.02 -45.20
CA LEU A 86 7.50 35.47 -44.71
C LEU A 86 6.56 35.25 -45.90
N SER A 87 5.86 34.12 -45.94
CA SER A 87 4.83 33.86 -46.96
C SER A 87 3.56 33.31 -46.34
N THR A 88 2.38 33.74 -46.82
CA THR A 88 1.08 33.17 -46.39
C THR A 88 0.73 31.83 -47.08
N GLY A 89 1.69 31.22 -47.79
CA GLY A 89 1.52 29.96 -48.53
C GLY A 89 2.23 29.98 -49.90
N ALA A 90 2.10 28.89 -50.68
CA ALA A 90 2.76 28.76 -51.99
C ALA A 90 2.28 29.81 -53.02
N LEU A 91 1.02 30.26 -52.91
CA LEU A 91 0.37 31.26 -53.77
C LEU A 91 -0.01 32.54 -53.02
N GLY A 92 0.45 32.70 -51.78
CA GLY A 92 0.08 33.82 -50.90
C GLY A 92 1.02 35.02 -50.96
N SER A 93 0.64 36.12 -50.31
CA SER A 93 1.47 37.32 -50.12
C SER A 93 2.82 36.96 -49.51
N LYS A 94 3.90 37.55 -50.04
CA LYS A 94 5.26 37.45 -49.52
C LYS A 94 5.73 38.82 -49.05
N THR A 95 6.36 38.85 -47.89
CA THR A 95 7.03 40.05 -47.36
C THR A 95 8.39 39.68 -46.80
N SER A 96 9.28 40.65 -46.65
CA SER A 96 10.63 40.43 -46.12
C SER A 96 10.95 41.42 -45.01
N LEU A 97 11.46 40.92 -43.89
CA LEU A 97 11.94 41.71 -42.76
C LEU A 97 13.46 41.53 -42.63
N ALA A 98 14.21 42.62 -42.50
CA ALA A 98 15.65 42.57 -42.28
C ALA A 98 15.98 43.14 -40.89
N ILE A 99 16.59 42.34 -40.03
CA ILE A 99 17.02 42.72 -38.69
C ILE A 99 18.55 42.79 -38.70
N GLN A 100 19.12 43.99 -38.56
CA GLN A 100 20.57 44.18 -38.49
C GLN A 100 21.08 43.81 -37.09
N PRO A 101 22.35 43.38 -36.95
CA PRO A 101 22.91 42.99 -35.64
C PRO A 101 22.82 44.08 -34.57
N ASP A 102 22.92 45.35 -34.98
CA ASP A 102 22.90 46.52 -34.08
C ASP A 102 21.50 47.14 -33.92
N THR A 103 20.47 46.56 -34.54
CA THR A 103 19.10 47.08 -34.42
C THR A 103 18.57 46.81 -33.00
N VAL A 104 18.14 47.87 -32.32
CA VAL A 104 17.44 47.75 -31.03
C VAL A 104 16.04 47.19 -31.29
N ILE A 105 15.84 45.91 -31.01
CA ILE A 105 14.54 45.25 -31.12
C ILE A 105 13.71 45.57 -29.86
N PRO A 106 12.49 46.12 -29.99
CA PRO A 106 11.64 46.42 -28.84
C PRO A 106 11.20 45.16 -28.11
N VAL A 107 10.98 45.26 -26.81
CA VAL A 107 10.45 44.15 -25.99
C VAL A 107 8.98 43.93 -26.31
N ALA A 108 8.54 42.67 -26.35
CA ALA A 108 7.15 42.32 -26.59
C ALA A 108 6.23 42.89 -25.49
N GLY A 109 5.46 43.91 -25.82
CA GLY A 109 4.39 44.42 -24.96
C GLY A 109 3.20 43.47 -24.95
N SER A 110 2.68 43.14 -23.76
CA SER A 110 1.54 42.22 -23.61
C SER A 110 0.31 42.68 -24.41
N ASP A 111 0.01 43.98 -24.38
CA ASP A 111 -1.18 44.53 -25.03
C ASP A 111 -1.11 44.42 -26.55
N ASN A 112 0.06 44.68 -27.13
CA ASN A 112 0.27 44.56 -28.58
C ASN A 112 0.09 43.12 -29.07
N LEU A 113 0.50 42.13 -28.27
CA LEU A 113 0.41 40.71 -28.67
C LEU A 113 -1.03 40.22 -28.82
N VAL A 114 -1.95 40.75 -28.03
CA VAL A 114 -3.37 40.32 -28.05
C VAL A 114 -4.31 41.33 -28.71
N GLN A 115 -3.83 42.54 -29.01
CA GLN A 115 -4.64 43.56 -29.66
C GLN A 115 -5.22 43.05 -31.00
N GLY A 116 -6.55 43.10 -31.11
CA GLY A 116 -7.28 42.69 -32.32
C GLY A 116 -7.44 41.18 -32.48
N LEU A 117 -7.01 40.37 -31.52
CA LEU A 117 -7.29 38.93 -31.48
C LEU A 117 -8.68 38.67 -30.89
N ASP A 118 -9.32 37.60 -31.34
CA ASP A 118 -10.51 37.09 -30.66
C ASP A 118 -10.13 36.36 -29.34
N GLU A 119 -11.14 36.05 -28.54
CA GLU A 119 -10.96 35.44 -27.21
C GLU A 119 -10.24 34.09 -27.29
N GLN A 120 -10.63 33.23 -28.24
CA GLN A 120 -10.04 31.91 -28.44
C GLN A 120 -8.59 31.97 -28.91
N ALA A 121 -8.25 32.97 -29.74
CA ALA A 121 -6.90 33.25 -30.19
C ALA A 121 -6.02 33.75 -29.05
N CYS A 122 -6.55 34.60 -28.16
CA CYS A 122 -5.84 35.02 -26.95
C CYS A 122 -5.50 33.82 -26.06
N GLU A 123 -6.45 32.92 -25.85
CA GLU A 123 -6.22 31.71 -25.09
C GLU A 123 -5.18 30.80 -25.74
N THR A 124 -5.28 30.60 -27.05
CA THR A 124 -4.33 29.76 -27.80
C THR A 124 -2.91 30.31 -27.70
N LEU A 125 -2.74 31.64 -27.77
CA LEU A 125 -1.46 32.30 -27.57
C LEU A 125 -0.91 32.03 -26.18
N ILE A 126 -1.68 32.31 -25.13
CA ILE A 126 -1.24 32.13 -23.73
C ILE A 126 -0.88 30.67 -23.46
N SER A 127 -1.71 29.72 -23.91
CA SER A 127 -1.47 28.28 -23.73
C SER A 127 -0.16 27.85 -24.41
N THR A 128 0.07 28.33 -25.64
CA THR A 128 1.30 28.03 -26.40
C THR A 128 2.54 28.59 -25.73
N LEU A 129 2.47 29.82 -25.19
CA LEU A 129 3.55 30.46 -24.46
C LEU A 129 3.88 29.70 -23.16
N LEU A 130 2.87 29.31 -22.38
CA LEU A 130 3.04 28.59 -21.12
C LEU A 130 3.61 27.18 -21.34
N ASN A 131 3.08 26.44 -22.31
CA ASN A 131 3.37 25.02 -22.49
C ASN A 131 4.59 24.77 -23.38
N VAL A 132 4.49 25.09 -24.67
CA VAL A 132 5.46 24.68 -25.70
C VAL A 132 6.66 25.64 -25.74
N TRP A 133 6.41 26.95 -25.87
CA TRP A 133 7.48 27.91 -26.15
C TRP A 133 8.36 28.18 -24.93
N SER A 134 7.79 28.17 -23.72
CA SER A 134 8.58 28.35 -22.49
C SER A 134 9.69 27.30 -22.33
N GLY A 135 9.41 26.04 -22.71
CA GLY A 135 10.35 24.94 -22.66
C GLY A 135 11.33 24.98 -23.84
N LEU A 136 10.81 25.11 -25.06
CA LEU A 136 11.58 25.12 -26.30
C LEU A 136 12.69 26.18 -26.28
N PHE A 137 12.36 27.38 -25.80
CA PHE A 137 13.29 28.50 -25.78
C PHE A 137 13.97 28.72 -24.41
N ARG A 138 13.71 27.87 -23.40
CA ARG A 138 14.24 27.98 -22.03
C ARG A 138 13.88 29.31 -21.32
N LEU A 139 12.68 29.82 -21.57
CA LEU A 139 12.23 31.14 -21.09
C LEU A 139 11.63 31.14 -19.68
N ARG A 140 11.52 29.98 -19.01
CA ARG A 140 10.79 29.85 -17.74
C ARG A 140 11.28 30.73 -16.57
N ARG A 141 12.50 31.26 -16.65
CA ARG A 141 13.08 32.19 -15.65
C ARG A 141 13.58 33.49 -16.29
N ASP A 142 13.28 33.72 -17.56
CA ASP A 142 13.72 34.92 -18.27
C ASP A 142 12.86 36.11 -17.84
N GLY A 143 13.49 37.20 -17.37
CA GLY A 143 12.76 38.34 -16.81
C GLY A 143 11.85 39.05 -17.81
N MET A 144 12.28 39.18 -19.07
CA MET A 144 11.51 39.87 -20.12
C MET A 144 10.26 39.06 -20.49
N PHE A 145 10.43 37.74 -20.63
CA PHE A 145 9.32 36.83 -20.89
C PHE A 145 8.31 36.80 -19.73
N ILE A 146 8.79 36.78 -18.49
CA ILE A 146 7.93 36.75 -17.31
C ILE A 146 7.13 38.05 -17.16
N GLU A 147 7.72 39.22 -17.37
CA GLU A 147 6.97 40.49 -17.36
C GLU A 147 5.91 40.53 -18.48
N CYS A 148 6.24 40.03 -19.67
CA CYS A 148 5.27 39.89 -20.77
C CYS A 148 4.09 38.99 -20.38
N LEU A 149 4.36 37.81 -19.80
CA LEU A 149 3.33 36.89 -19.31
C LEU A 149 2.48 37.50 -18.18
N LEU A 150 3.09 38.18 -17.22
CA LEU A 150 2.37 38.87 -16.14
C LEU A 150 1.47 39.98 -16.68
N GLY A 151 1.90 40.69 -17.72
CA GLY A 151 1.07 41.66 -18.44
C GLY A 151 -0.16 41.02 -19.08
N LEU A 152 0.02 39.89 -19.78
CA LEU A 152 -1.09 39.13 -20.37
C LEU A 152 -2.10 38.64 -19.32
N MET A 153 -1.62 38.26 -18.13
CA MET A 153 -2.46 37.78 -17.02
C MET A 153 -3.19 38.87 -16.24
N ARG A 154 -2.86 40.16 -16.44
CA ARG A 154 -3.51 41.29 -15.75
C ARG A 154 -4.73 41.82 -16.51
N GLN A 155 -4.99 41.32 -17.71
CA GLN A 155 -6.07 41.83 -18.55
C GLN A 155 -7.46 41.51 -17.98
N PRO A 156 -8.46 42.40 -18.13
CA PRO A 156 -9.71 42.38 -17.36
C PRO A 156 -10.61 41.15 -17.59
N ALA A 157 -10.45 40.41 -18.69
CA ALA A 157 -11.17 39.16 -18.93
C ALA A 157 -10.75 38.01 -17.98
N SER A 158 -9.62 38.16 -17.28
CA SER A 158 -8.88 37.05 -16.67
C SER A 158 -9.01 36.93 -15.14
N THR A 159 -9.80 37.76 -14.45
CA THR A 159 -9.88 37.73 -12.98
C THR A 159 -11.32 37.75 -12.48
N SER A 160 -11.91 36.57 -12.23
CA SER A 160 -13.21 36.48 -11.55
C SER A 160 -13.09 36.18 -10.05
N GLU A 161 -12.05 35.48 -9.58
CA GLU A 161 -11.81 35.12 -8.18
C GLU A 161 -10.31 34.80 -7.95
N ALA A 162 -9.84 34.89 -6.69
CA ALA A 162 -8.45 34.62 -6.34
C ALA A 162 -8.26 33.17 -5.86
N ALA A 163 -7.20 32.51 -6.34
CA ALA A 163 -6.77 31.22 -5.81
C ALA A 163 -6.18 31.41 -4.41
N THR A 164 -6.49 30.52 -3.48
CA THR A 164 -6.13 30.66 -2.06
C THR A 164 -5.44 29.42 -1.52
N ILE A 165 -4.42 29.62 -0.68
CA ILE A 165 -3.83 28.53 0.09
C ILE A 165 -4.69 28.35 1.35
N VAL A 166 -5.47 27.28 1.39
CA VAL A 166 -6.47 27.07 2.46
C VAL A 166 -5.97 26.18 3.58
N ALA A 167 -4.93 25.37 3.34
CA ALA A 167 -4.33 24.54 4.37
C ALA A 167 -2.88 24.17 4.09
N ARG A 168 -2.14 23.81 5.15
CA ARG A 168 -0.81 23.20 5.09
C ARG A 168 -0.90 21.75 5.54
N ALA A 169 -0.37 20.83 4.73
CA ALA A 169 -0.43 19.40 5.00
C ALA A 169 0.76 18.91 5.82
N VAL A 170 1.94 18.79 5.20
CA VAL A 170 3.18 18.34 5.85
C VAL A 170 4.36 19.00 5.17
N GLY A 171 5.38 19.38 5.94
CA GLY A 171 6.56 20.07 5.39
C GLY A 171 6.17 21.34 4.63
N ASP A 172 6.50 21.39 3.34
CA ASP A 172 6.19 22.46 2.38
C ASP A 172 4.94 22.18 1.53
N ILE A 173 4.25 21.05 1.71
CA ILE A 173 3.04 20.72 0.95
C ILE A 173 1.86 21.52 1.47
N VAL A 174 1.16 22.19 0.55
CA VAL A 174 -0.01 23.02 0.81
C VAL A 174 -1.19 22.61 -0.06
N LEU A 175 -2.40 22.95 0.40
CA LEU A 175 -3.64 22.77 -0.32
C LEU A 175 -4.05 24.10 -0.95
N LEU A 176 -4.01 24.15 -2.28
CA LEU A 176 -4.50 25.25 -3.09
C LEU A 176 -5.99 25.03 -3.41
N GLN A 177 -6.79 26.08 -3.29
CA GLN A 177 -8.20 26.09 -3.63
C GLN A 177 -8.47 27.20 -4.66
N ALA A 178 -9.22 26.89 -5.71
CA ALA A 178 -9.59 27.80 -6.79
C ALA A 178 -11.01 27.50 -7.31
N ALA A 179 -11.68 28.46 -7.93
CA ALA A 179 -13.02 28.27 -8.50
C ALA A 179 -12.98 28.27 -10.03
N LEU A 180 -13.50 27.23 -10.68
CA LEU A 180 -13.60 27.15 -12.13
C LEU A 180 -15.06 27.27 -12.61
N PRO A 181 -15.29 27.76 -13.83
CA PRO A 181 -16.61 27.75 -14.44
C PRO A 181 -17.08 26.29 -14.69
N PRO A 182 -18.39 26.00 -14.63
CA PRO A 182 -18.91 24.62 -14.76
C PRO A 182 -18.57 23.90 -16.06
N ARG A 183 -18.32 24.66 -17.13
CA ARG A 183 -18.05 24.13 -18.47
C ARG A 183 -16.56 24.11 -18.83
N PHE A 184 -15.65 24.18 -17.86
CA PHE A 184 -14.20 24.25 -18.13
C PHE A 184 -13.61 22.98 -18.80
N GLY A 185 -14.33 21.85 -18.85
CA GLY A 185 -13.80 20.61 -19.45
C GLY A 185 -12.81 19.89 -18.54
N GLU A 186 -11.83 19.13 -19.04
CA GLU A 186 -10.75 18.54 -18.22
C GLU A 186 -9.59 19.53 -17.97
N ILE A 187 -8.81 19.34 -16.90
CA ILE A 187 -7.62 20.18 -16.62
C ILE A 187 -6.37 19.44 -17.11
N ASP A 188 -5.75 19.94 -18.18
CA ASP A 188 -4.54 19.36 -18.78
C ASP A 188 -3.27 19.78 -18.02
N ALA A 189 -3.25 21.03 -17.55
CA ALA A 189 -2.11 21.57 -16.83
C ALA A 189 -2.51 22.73 -15.92
N ILE A 190 -1.75 22.88 -14.84
CA ILE A 190 -1.83 24.02 -13.93
C ILE A 190 -0.46 24.66 -13.85
N TYR A 191 -0.39 25.97 -14.03
CA TYR A 191 0.83 26.75 -13.96
C TYR A 191 0.75 27.78 -12.84
N CYS A 192 1.89 28.09 -12.24
CA CYS A 192 2.07 29.28 -11.42
C CYS A 192 3.07 30.20 -12.11
N VAL A 193 2.69 31.46 -12.28
CA VAL A 193 3.50 32.51 -12.90
C VAL A 193 3.64 33.64 -11.90
N GLY A 194 4.87 33.90 -11.49
CA GLY A 194 5.21 35.06 -10.67
C GLY A 194 6.54 35.65 -11.14
N ARG A 195 6.99 36.72 -10.48
CA ARG A 195 8.28 37.37 -10.81
C ARG A 195 9.48 36.42 -10.72
N ASP A 196 9.37 35.36 -9.91
CA ASP A 196 10.41 34.33 -9.75
C ASP A 196 10.40 33.26 -10.86
N GLY A 197 9.49 33.37 -11.84
CA GLY A 197 9.41 32.50 -13.01
C GLY A 197 8.07 31.78 -13.20
N LEU A 198 8.03 31.00 -14.28
CA LEU A 198 6.93 30.13 -14.69
C LEU A 198 7.21 28.68 -14.26
N ARG A 199 6.26 28.07 -13.55
CA ARG A 199 6.36 26.70 -13.04
C ARG A 199 5.07 25.93 -13.31
N ARG A 200 5.18 24.70 -13.80
CA ARG A 200 4.03 23.77 -13.84
C ARG A 200 3.85 23.19 -12.44
N LEU A 201 2.64 23.28 -11.90
CA LEU A 201 2.33 22.72 -10.59
C LEU A 201 2.11 21.20 -10.74
N PRO A 202 2.91 20.37 -10.04
CA PRO A 202 2.66 18.93 -10.01
C PRO A 202 1.47 18.63 -9.09
N GLY A 203 0.71 17.60 -9.44
CA GLY A 203 -0.41 17.09 -8.64
C GLY A 203 -1.65 16.82 -9.49
N ARG A 204 -2.57 16.03 -8.93
CA ARG A 204 -3.87 15.74 -9.57
C ARG A 204 -4.93 16.64 -8.94
N PRO A 205 -5.49 17.63 -9.68
CA PRO A 205 -6.53 18.48 -9.15
C PRO A 205 -7.82 17.69 -8.91
N ARG A 206 -8.55 18.03 -7.84
CA ARG A 206 -9.88 17.47 -7.55
C ARG A 206 -10.94 18.53 -7.62
N ARG A 207 -11.98 18.24 -8.39
CA ARG A 207 -13.18 19.08 -8.47
C ARG A 207 -14.18 18.67 -7.40
N GLY A 208 -14.82 19.65 -6.79
CA GLY A 208 -15.91 19.49 -5.85
C GLY A 208 -17.05 20.46 -6.19
N PRO A 209 -18.32 20.05 -5.99
CA PRO A 209 -19.45 20.92 -6.29
C PRO A 209 -19.51 22.11 -5.31
N LEU A 210 -19.74 23.32 -5.84
CA LEU A 210 -20.24 24.46 -5.07
C LEU A 210 -21.77 24.51 -5.25
N GLY A 211 -22.52 24.76 -4.18
CA GLY A 211 -23.86 25.31 -4.35
C GLY A 211 -23.72 26.69 -5.01
N GLY A 212 -24.48 26.94 -6.09
CA GLY A 212 -24.44 28.23 -6.83
C GLY A 212 -23.88 28.19 -8.25
N GLY A 213 -23.60 27.01 -8.83
CA GLY A 213 -23.29 26.89 -10.27
C GLY A 213 -21.83 27.19 -10.67
N ARG A 214 -20.85 26.88 -9.81
CA ARG A 214 -19.40 26.88 -10.10
C ARG A 214 -18.73 25.64 -9.49
N GLU A 215 -17.58 25.21 -10.01
CA GLU A 215 -16.83 24.03 -9.52
C GLU A 215 -15.57 24.45 -8.74
N MET A 216 -15.39 23.91 -7.53
CA MET A 216 -14.18 24.17 -6.74
C MET A 216 -13.09 23.17 -7.05
N VAL A 217 -11.90 23.66 -7.38
CA VAL A 217 -10.70 22.86 -7.61
C VAL A 217 -9.80 22.90 -6.38
N HIS A 218 -9.34 21.73 -5.97
CA HIS A 218 -8.38 21.53 -4.89
C HIS A 218 -7.14 20.84 -5.43
N LEU A 219 -5.96 21.37 -5.12
CA LEU A 219 -4.68 20.83 -5.56
C LEU A 219 -3.69 20.77 -4.40
N LEU A 220 -3.13 19.59 -4.13
CA LEU A 220 -1.96 19.45 -3.28
C LEU A 220 -0.71 19.73 -4.09
N THR A 221 0.11 20.67 -3.62
CA THR A 221 1.37 21.02 -4.28
C THR A 221 2.37 21.58 -3.27
N SER A 222 3.64 21.71 -3.65
CA SER A 222 4.63 22.36 -2.78
C SER A 222 4.42 23.88 -2.79
N GLY A 223 4.36 24.48 -1.60
CA GLY A 223 4.30 25.93 -1.40
C GLY A 223 5.50 26.66 -1.97
N LYS A 224 6.64 25.98 -2.20
CA LYS A 224 7.79 26.56 -2.91
C LYS A 224 7.44 26.96 -4.35
N TYR A 225 6.48 26.29 -4.98
CA TYR A 225 5.99 26.66 -6.30
C TYR A 225 5.09 27.90 -6.29
N LEU A 226 4.58 28.28 -5.12
CA LEU A 226 3.61 29.38 -4.93
C LEU A 226 4.24 30.61 -4.25
N ALA A 227 5.55 30.61 -4.01
CA ALA A 227 6.23 31.59 -3.15
C ALA A 227 6.46 32.99 -3.77
N GLY A 228 5.85 33.31 -4.92
CA GLY A 228 6.09 34.55 -5.67
C GLY A 228 5.21 35.73 -5.25
N ARG A 229 5.77 36.95 -5.24
CA ARG A 229 4.98 38.19 -5.14
C ARG A 229 4.19 38.40 -6.43
N GLU A 230 2.91 38.75 -6.29
CA GLU A 230 1.99 38.96 -7.43
C GLU A 230 1.88 37.73 -8.36
N ALA A 231 1.85 36.53 -7.78
CA ALA A 231 1.73 35.30 -8.56
C ALA A 231 0.30 35.09 -9.08
N PHE A 232 0.18 34.50 -10.26
CA PHE A 232 -1.05 34.02 -10.85
C PHE A 232 -1.02 32.50 -10.95
N VAL A 233 -2.18 31.87 -10.76
CA VAL A 233 -2.41 30.46 -11.04
C VAL A 233 -3.23 30.37 -12.33
N VAL A 234 -2.73 29.60 -13.30
CA VAL A 234 -3.39 29.41 -14.59
C VAL A 234 -3.77 27.96 -14.75
N PHE A 235 -5.05 27.73 -14.97
CA PHE A 235 -5.61 26.43 -15.33
C PHE A 235 -5.78 26.39 -16.85
N ALA A 236 -5.18 25.39 -17.49
CA ALA A 236 -5.34 25.11 -18.92
C ALA A 236 -6.13 23.82 -19.08
N GLY A 237 -7.17 23.85 -19.91
CA GLY A 237 -8.03 22.70 -20.18
C GLY A 237 -8.54 22.66 -21.62
N SER A 238 -9.38 21.66 -21.90
CA SER A 238 -9.91 21.42 -23.24
C SER A 238 -10.85 22.52 -23.75
N GLU A 239 -11.51 23.25 -22.85
CA GLU A 239 -12.50 24.28 -23.17
C GLU A 239 -11.99 25.71 -22.93
N GLY A 240 -10.71 25.90 -22.62
CA GLY A 240 -10.10 27.24 -22.49
C GLY A 240 -9.08 27.41 -21.37
N LEU A 241 -8.81 28.66 -21.00
CA LEU A 241 -7.86 29.06 -19.95
C LEU A 241 -8.55 29.86 -18.85
N GLN A 242 -8.26 29.51 -17.60
CA GLN A 242 -8.69 30.31 -16.45
C GLN A 242 -7.46 30.82 -15.69
N VAL A 243 -7.33 32.13 -15.61
CA VAL A 243 -6.32 32.81 -14.79
C VAL A 243 -6.96 33.23 -13.47
N GLN A 244 -6.21 33.15 -12.38
CA GLN A 244 -6.60 33.63 -11.06
C GLN A 244 -5.39 34.22 -10.36
N SER A 245 -5.56 35.37 -9.70
CA SER A 245 -4.52 35.90 -8.83
C SER A 245 -4.37 35.00 -7.59
N LEU A 246 -3.14 34.75 -7.16
CA LEU A 246 -2.89 34.08 -5.89
C LEU A 246 -3.07 35.09 -4.77
N ALA A 247 -4.06 34.88 -3.90
CA ALA A 247 -4.29 35.75 -2.77
C ALA A 247 -3.06 35.77 -1.85
N LYS A 248 -2.77 36.94 -1.25
CA LYS A 248 -1.75 37.01 -0.19
C LYS A 248 -2.15 36.06 0.93
N SER A 249 -1.33 35.03 1.15
CA SER A 249 -1.56 34.06 2.24
C SER A 249 -1.69 34.81 3.56
N GLU A 250 -2.69 34.43 4.37
CA GLU A 250 -2.68 34.78 5.81
C GLU A 250 -1.36 34.29 6.45
N PRO A 251 -0.92 34.88 7.59
CA PRO A 251 0.40 34.63 8.17
C PRO A 251 0.70 33.15 8.45
N GLN A 252 -0.35 32.32 8.62
CA GLN A 252 -0.20 30.88 8.75
C GLN A 252 -1.47 30.14 8.28
N PRO A 253 -1.42 29.39 7.16
CA PRO A 253 -2.56 28.58 6.73
C PRO A 253 -2.89 27.49 7.75
N LEU A 254 -4.18 27.14 7.86
CA LEU A 254 -4.67 26.14 8.81
C LEU A 254 -3.98 24.77 8.58
N PRO A 255 -3.75 23.97 9.64
CA PRO A 255 -3.36 22.58 9.47
C PRO A 255 -4.43 21.82 8.67
N LEU A 256 -4.00 20.96 7.74
CA LEU A 256 -4.92 20.19 6.88
C LEU A 256 -5.93 19.38 7.69
N THR A 257 -5.55 18.85 8.85
CA THR A 257 -6.46 18.12 9.74
C THR A 257 -7.63 18.98 10.21
N ARG A 258 -7.37 20.23 10.60
CA ARG A 258 -8.41 21.19 11.00
C ARG A 258 -9.29 21.57 9.80
N TRP A 259 -8.69 21.85 8.65
CA TRP A 259 -9.44 22.17 7.44
C TRP A 259 -10.35 21.01 7.00
N LEU A 260 -9.83 19.77 7.00
CA LEU A 260 -10.61 18.57 6.69
C LEU A 260 -11.80 18.41 7.62
N ARG A 261 -11.64 18.69 8.92
CA ARG A 261 -12.74 18.64 9.90
C ARG A 261 -13.90 19.56 9.52
N GLU A 262 -13.59 20.76 9.03
CA GLU A 262 -14.58 21.75 8.60
C GLU A 262 -15.24 21.37 7.27
N GLN A 263 -14.50 20.73 6.35
CA GLN A 263 -14.97 20.39 5.00
C GLN A 263 -15.62 19.01 4.84
N THR A 264 -15.45 18.11 5.82
CA THR A 264 -15.94 16.71 5.75
C THR A 264 -17.46 16.62 5.49
N LYS A 265 -18.24 17.64 5.88
CA LYS A 265 -19.70 17.69 5.62
C LYS A 265 -20.05 18.16 4.20
N ARG A 266 -19.19 18.94 3.55
CA ARG A 266 -19.49 19.65 2.30
C ARG A 266 -19.06 18.89 1.05
N ALA A 267 -17.95 18.16 1.11
CA ALA A 267 -17.40 17.44 -0.04
C ALA A 267 -16.78 16.10 0.40
N PRO A 268 -17.60 15.05 0.61
CA PRO A 268 -17.10 13.82 1.22
C PRO A 268 -16.11 13.05 0.31
N GLY A 269 -16.18 13.17 -1.02
CA GLY A 269 -15.21 12.60 -1.96
C GLY A 269 -13.89 13.37 -2.13
N LEU A 270 -13.80 14.56 -1.54
CA LEU A 270 -12.57 15.33 -1.54
C LEU A 270 -11.55 14.76 -0.55
N ARG A 271 -12.03 14.20 0.56
CA ARG A 271 -11.18 13.65 1.60
C ARG A 271 -10.30 12.50 1.10
N GLU A 272 -10.88 11.45 0.49
CA GLU A 272 -10.05 10.34 0.00
C GLU A 272 -9.05 10.79 -1.06
N HIS A 273 -9.47 11.65 -1.99
CA HIS A 273 -8.58 12.19 -3.01
C HIS A 273 -7.36 12.90 -2.40
N LEU A 274 -7.58 13.74 -1.38
CA LEU A 274 -6.49 14.43 -0.69
C LEU A 274 -5.58 13.44 0.05
N LEU A 275 -6.12 12.41 0.69
CA LEU A 275 -5.34 11.39 1.38
C LEU A 275 -4.48 10.55 0.41
N ILE A 276 -5.02 10.22 -0.76
CA ILE A 276 -4.29 9.53 -1.84
C ILE A 276 -3.19 10.44 -2.38
N GLY A 277 -3.54 11.69 -2.76
CA GLY A 277 -2.57 12.65 -3.26
C GLY A 277 -1.44 12.93 -2.27
N LEU A 278 -1.74 13.00 -0.97
CA LEU A 278 -0.70 13.09 0.07
C LEU A 278 0.23 11.88 0.08
N SER A 279 -0.33 10.68 -0.07
CA SER A 279 0.44 9.43 -0.03
C SER A 279 1.39 9.29 -1.22
N ASP A 280 1.06 9.94 -2.35
CA ASP A 280 1.92 10.04 -3.54
C ASP A 280 3.09 11.02 -3.36
N HIS A 281 3.07 11.86 -2.31
CA HIS A 281 4.10 12.88 -2.07
C HIS A 281 5.13 12.47 -1.01
N ALA A 282 6.41 12.41 -1.42
CA ALA A 282 7.58 12.28 -0.56
C ALA A 282 7.56 11.05 0.41
N SER A 283 8.59 10.92 1.25
CA SER A 283 8.71 9.83 2.22
C SER A 283 7.72 9.94 3.39
N PHE A 284 7.25 11.15 3.73
CA PHE A 284 6.40 11.43 4.89
C PHE A 284 4.90 11.51 4.58
N GLY A 285 4.51 11.51 3.31
CA GLY A 285 3.12 11.69 2.88
C GLY A 285 2.15 10.64 3.41
N LYS A 286 2.57 9.35 3.39
CA LYS A 286 1.78 8.24 3.96
C LYS A 286 1.54 8.40 5.46
N ALA A 287 2.55 8.84 6.22
CA ALA A 287 2.42 9.09 7.65
C ALA A 287 1.45 10.25 7.94
N ALA A 288 1.56 11.34 7.18
CA ALA A 288 0.63 12.48 7.30
C ALA A 288 -0.82 12.09 6.94
N ALA A 289 -1.02 11.24 5.93
CA ALA A 289 -2.34 10.71 5.58
C ALA A 289 -2.93 9.83 6.69
N LEU A 290 -2.11 9.00 7.34
CA LEU A 290 -2.53 8.21 8.51
C LEU A 290 -2.89 9.10 9.70
N GLU A 291 -2.03 10.06 10.04
CA GLU A 291 -2.25 11.01 11.14
C GLU A 291 -3.56 11.79 10.95
N ALA A 292 -3.82 12.27 9.74
CA ALA A 292 -5.04 13.01 9.42
C ALA A 292 -6.32 12.16 9.60
N GLN A 293 -6.23 10.86 9.31
CA GLN A 293 -7.34 9.93 9.49
C GLN A 293 -7.59 9.57 10.95
N LEU A 294 -6.52 9.35 11.72
CA LEU A 294 -6.62 9.02 13.15
C LEU A 294 -7.03 10.24 13.99
N SER A 295 -6.60 11.45 13.62
CA SER A 295 -6.93 12.68 14.35
C SER A 295 -8.33 13.21 14.06
N VAL A 296 -8.84 12.94 12.85
CA VAL A 296 -10.16 13.40 12.40
C VAL A 296 -10.86 12.26 11.65
N PRO A 297 -11.28 11.20 12.35
CA PRO A 297 -11.99 10.10 11.72
C PRO A 297 -13.37 10.54 11.23
N LEU A 298 -13.87 9.90 10.18
CA LEU A 298 -15.25 10.04 9.77
C LEU A 298 -16.16 9.48 10.86
N LYS A 299 -17.28 10.15 11.13
CA LYS A 299 -18.31 9.62 12.03
C LYS A 299 -18.87 8.32 11.42
N PRO A 300 -18.83 7.18 12.12
CA PRO A 300 -19.42 5.95 11.61
C PRO A 300 -20.91 6.14 11.30
N GLN A 301 -21.35 5.57 10.18
CA GLN A 301 -22.73 5.66 9.70
C GLN A 301 -23.25 4.26 9.43
N ARG A 302 -24.39 3.96 10.05
CA ARG A 302 -25.14 2.70 9.93
C ARG A 302 -26.61 3.02 9.77
N VAL A 303 -27.37 2.09 9.21
CA VAL A 303 -28.83 2.18 9.17
C VAL A 303 -29.36 1.58 10.47
N GLY A 304 -29.82 2.45 11.37
CA GLY A 304 -30.38 2.04 12.65
C GLY A 304 -31.76 1.40 12.50
N ALA A 305 -32.09 0.47 13.39
CA ALA A 305 -33.41 -0.16 13.43
C ALA A 305 -34.44 0.83 13.98
N ASN A 306 -35.09 1.60 13.10
CA ASN A 306 -36.38 2.21 13.46
C ASN A 306 -37.45 1.10 13.50
N THR A 307 -38.61 1.40 14.10
CA THR A 307 -39.79 0.52 14.18
C THR A 307 -40.20 -0.14 12.85
N SER A 308 -39.74 0.39 11.70
CA SER A 308 -39.95 -0.06 10.32
C SER A 308 -39.04 -1.21 9.83
N GLY A 309 -38.01 -1.59 10.57
CA GLY A 309 -37.35 -2.88 10.38
C GLY A 309 -36.23 -3.02 9.34
N LEU A 310 -35.82 -1.98 8.60
CA LEU A 310 -34.55 -2.00 7.86
C LEU A 310 -33.39 -1.63 8.81
N ALA A 311 -32.34 -2.45 8.86
CA ALA A 311 -31.10 -2.14 9.57
C ALA A 311 -29.89 -2.70 8.83
N ALA A 312 -28.76 -1.99 8.85
CA ALA A 312 -27.54 -2.45 8.17
C ALA A 312 -26.29 -1.77 8.75
N GLU A 313 -25.20 -2.53 8.83
CA GLU A 313 -23.92 -2.06 9.32
C GLU A 313 -22.77 -2.76 8.61
N ILE A 314 -21.68 -2.02 8.39
CA ILE A 314 -20.40 -2.58 7.95
C ILE A 314 -19.54 -2.74 9.21
N THR A 315 -19.26 -3.98 9.58
CA THR A 315 -18.50 -4.31 10.79
C THR A 315 -17.00 -4.40 10.52
N CYS A 316 -16.61 -4.65 9.28
CA CYS A 316 -15.22 -4.74 8.85
C CYS A 316 -15.07 -4.14 7.45
N ALA A 317 -14.13 -3.21 7.31
CA ALA A 317 -13.65 -2.72 6.04
C ALA A 317 -12.12 -2.60 6.12
N ILE A 318 -11.38 -3.49 5.45
CA ILE A 318 -9.92 -3.48 5.48
C ILE A 318 -9.38 -3.30 4.06
N SER A 319 -8.85 -2.11 3.79
CA SER A 319 -8.23 -1.75 2.52
C SER A 319 -6.75 -2.12 2.47
N THR A 320 -6.39 -2.83 1.41
CA THR A 320 -5.04 -3.26 1.03
C THR A 320 -4.84 -3.05 -0.49
N PRO A 321 -3.60 -3.12 -1.00
CA PRO A 321 -3.36 -3.15 -2.45
C PRO A 321 -4.15 -4.26 -3.17
N ALA A 322 -4.32 -5.44 -2.56
CA ALA A 322 -5.14 -6.52 -3.09
C ALA A 322 -6.64 -6.21 -3.18
N GLY A 323 -7.12 -5.18 -2.48
CA GLY A 323 -8.53 -4.79 -2.44
C GLY A 323 -9.01 -4.42 -1.04
N THR A 324 -10.31 -4.15 -0.92
CA THR A 324 -10.97 -3.82 0.35
C THR A 324 -11.86 -4.97 0.79
N LEU A 325 -11.44 -5.70 1.84
CA LEU A 325 -12.28 -6.70 2.49
C LEU A 325 -13.45 -5.99 3.15
N LEU A 326 -14.65 -6.21 2.64
CA LEU A 326 -15.90 -5.70 3.18
C LEU A 326 -16.66 -6.84 3.84
N ALA A 327 -16.99 -6.71 5.13
CA ALA A 327 -17.94 -7.59 5.81
C ALA A 327 -18.88 -6.81 6.72
N GLY A 328 -20.11 -7.31 6.85
CA GLY A 328 -21.15 -6.64 7.60
C GLY A 328 -22.42 -7.46 7.67
N TRP A 329 -23.51 -6.79 8.03
CA TRP A 329 -24.83 -7.41 8.12
C TRP A 329 -25.95 -6.46 7.72
N LEU A 330 -27.07 -7.05 7.31
CA LEU A 330 -28.32 -6.34 7.03
C LEU A 330 -29.53 -7.13 7.50
N ARG A 331 -30.58 -6.41 7.87
CA ARG A 331 -31.92 -6.90 8.18
C ARG A 331 -32.90 -6.12 7.31
N ASP A 332 -33.58 -6.82 6.41
CA ASP A 332 -34.48 -6.22 5.43
C ASP A 332 -35.79 -7.03 5.29
N PRO A 333 -36.71 -6.95 6.27
CA PRO A 333 -37.95 -7.72 6.27
C PRO A 333 -38.94 -7.26 5.20
N LEU A 334 -38.77 -6.03 4.69
CA LEU A 334 -39.63 -5.42 3.67
C LEU A 334 -39.03 -5.53 2.26
N ASN A 335 -37.87 -6.19 2.11
CA ASN A 335 -37.19 -6.39 0.83
C ASN A 335 -36.95 -5.08 0.06
N LEU A 336 -36.52 -4.04 0.77
CA LEU A 336 -36.28 -2.67 0.27
C LEU A 336 -34.88 -2.51 -0.33
N VAL A 337 -33.92 -3.36 0.06
CA VAL A 337 -32.52 -3.25 -0.37
C VAL A 337 -32.37 -3.77 -1.79
N ALA A 338 -31.82 -2.93 -2.66
CA ALA A 338 -31.37 -3.30 -3.99
C ALA A 338 -29.95 -3.86 -3.95
N GLY A 339 -29.06 -3.29 -3.11
CA GLY A 339 -27.64 -3.58 -3.22
C GLY A 339 -26.73 -2.86 -2.25
N ILE A 340 -25.43 -3.10 -2.38
CA ILE A 340 -24.37 -2.34 -1.70
C ILE A 340 -23.36 -1.92 -2.76
N ALA A 341 -22.90 -0.67 -2.69
CA ALA A 341 -21.87 -0.15 -3.57
C ALA A 341 -20.73 0.51 -2.79
N ALA A 342 -19.50 0.36 -3.29
CA ALA A 342 -18.34 1.12 -2.84
C ALA A 342 -18.31 2.49 -3.50
N VAL A 343 -17.89 3.51 -2.74
CA VAL A 343 -17.59 4.84 -3.27
C VAL A 343 -16.08 4.93 -3.47
N VAL A 344 -15.66 4.96 -4.73
CA VAL A 344 -14.25 5.10 -5.10
C VAL A 344 -13.81 6.55 -4.90
N SER A 345 -12.52 6.81 -4.78
CA SER A 345 -11.93 8.13 -4.49
C SER A 345 -12.30 9.22 -5.51
N ASP A 346 -12.47 8.83 -6.77
CA ASP A 346 -12.93 9.70 -7.87
C ASP A 346 -14.45 10.00 -7.80
N GLY A 347 -15.17 9.41 -6.83
CA GLY A 347 -16.59 9.56 -6.63
C GLY A 347 -17.42 8.55 -7.43
N THR A 348 -16.79 7.71 -8.25
CA THR A 348 -17.44 6.63 -8.99
C THR A 348 -18.05 5.64 -8.01
N ILE A 349 -19.25 5.17 -8.34
CA ILE A 349 -19.98 4.18 -7.57
C ILE A 349 -19.71 2.82 -8.20
N HIS A 350 -19.10 1.92 -7.44
CA HIS A 350 -18.87 0.55 -7.89
C HIS A 350 -19.87 -0.39 -7.19
N ASP A 351 -20.80 -0.93 -7.98
CA ASP A 351 -21.82 -1.86 -7.47
C ASP A 351 -21.19 -3.21 -7.10
N LEU A 352 -21.38 -3.61 -5.84
CA LEU A 352 -20.85 -4.86 -5.28
C LEU A 352 -21.92 -5.95 -5.19
N THR A 353 -23.16 -5.65 -5.57
CA THR A 353 -24.34 -6.46 -5.22
C THR A 353 -24.23 -7.91 -5.65
N SER A 354 -23.73 -8.17 -6.86
CA SER A 354 -23.55 -9.51 -7.42
C SER A 354 -22.38 -10.27 -6.79
N ALA A 355 -21.42 -9.58 -6.18
CA ALA A 355 -20.22 -10.15 -5.57
C ALA A 355 -20.39 -10.43 -4.06
N LEU A 356 -21.56 -10.14 -3.47
CA LEU A 356 -21.82 -10.36 -2.05
C LEU A 356 -22.02 -11.86 -1.75
N HIS A 357 -21.14 -12.42 -0.95
CA HIS A 357 -21.36 -13.70 -0.29
C HIS A 357 -22.27 -13.49 0.91
N ARG A 358 -23.49 -14.04 0.86
CA ARG A 358 -24.50 -13.88 1.92
C ARG A 358 -24.63 -15.14 2.76
N TYR A 359 -24.85 -14.97 4.06
CA TYR A 359 -25.03 -16.08 5.00
C TYR A 359 -25.99 -15.68 6.14
N PRO A 360 -26.75 -16.63 6.70
CA PRO A 360 -27.68 -16.33 7.79
C PRO A 360 -26.91 -16.01 9.07
N ILE A 361 -27.37 -14.99 9.80
CA ILE A 361 -26.83 -14.64 11.12
C ILE A 361 -27.96 -14.26 12.09
N VAL A 362 -27.61 -14.10 13.35
CA VAL A 362 -28.49 -13.55 14.38
C VAL A 362 -27.92 -12.21 14.85
N VAL A 363 -28.74 -11.17 14.85
CA VAL A 363 -28.38 -9.80 15.26
C VAL A 363 -29.27 -9.31 16.40
N GLU A 364 -28.82 -8.28 17.11
CA GLU A 364 -29.67 -7.59 18.08
C GLU A 364 -30.78 -6.81 17.36
N GLY A 365 -32.02 -7.04 17.79
CA GLY A 365 -33.21 -6.38 17.29
C GLY A 365 -33.50 -5.06 18.02
N PRO A 366 -34.42 -4.25 17.48
CA PRO A 366 -34.75 -2.91 18.01
C PRO A 366 -35.25 -2.90 19.46
N ASN A 367 -35.76 -4.03 19.98
CA ASN A 367 -36.27 -4.18 21.35
C ASN A 367 -35.36 -5.06 22.22
N ALA A 368 -34.05 -5.08 21.97
CA ALA A 368 -33.06 -5.92 22.67
C ALA A 368 -33.27 -7.46 22.57
N GLY A 369 -34.12 -7.92 21.65
CA GLY A 369 -34.31 -9.35 21.34
C GLY A 369 -33.46 -9.82 20.15
N ARG A 370 -33.08 -11.10 20.09
CA ARG A 370 -32.32 -11.68 18.96
C ARG A 370 -33.22 -11.87 17.73
N VAL A 371 -32.84 -11.32 16.59
CA VAL A 371 -33.58 -11.42 15.33
C VAL A 371 -32.72 -11.97 14.21
N SER A 372 -33.35 -12.61 13.23
CA SER A 372 -32.66 -13.10 12.02
C SER A 372 -32.17 -11.93 11.18
N GLY A 373 -30.94 -12.03 10.70
CA GLY A 373 -30.30 -11.11 9.79
C GLY A 373 -29.53 -11.86 8.70
N THR A 374 -29.04 -11.11 7.72
CA THR A 374 -28.17 -11.61 6.65
C THR A 374 -26.79 -10.99 6.80
N GLY A 375 -25.79 -11.80 7.12
CA GLY A 375 -24.39 -11.42 7.03
C GLY A 375 -23.96 -11.39 5.57
N PHE A 376 -22.99 -10.52 5.26
CA PHE A 376 -22.40 -10.47 3.93
C PHE A 376 -20.90 -10.23 4.01
N ALA A 377 -20.17 -10.74 3.01
CA ALA A 377 -18.77 -10.46 2.80
C ALA A 377 -18.43 -10.39 1.30
N THR A 378 -17.47 -9.53 0.93
CA THR A 378 -16.96 -9.43 -0.45
C THR A 378 -15.60 -8.73 -0.48
N LEU A 379 -14.90 -8.82 -1.60
CA LEU A 379 -13.69 -8.05 -1.87
C LEU A 379 -14.04 -6.94 -2.86
N ALA A 380 -14.11 -5.71 -2.36
CA ALA A 380 -14.28 -4.54 -3.21
C ALA A 380 -12.93 -4.12 -3.83
N PRO A 381 -12.92 -3.38 -4.95
CA PRO A 381 -11.71 -2.79 -5.49
C PRO A 381 -10.97 -1.95 -4.44
N SER A 382 -9.65 -1.81 -4.61
CA SER A 382 -8.86 -0.95 -3.73
C SER A 382 -9.31 0.50 -3.88
N VAL A 383 -9.76 1.11 -2.78
CA VAL A 383 -10.26 2.51 -2.76
C VAL A 383 -9.10 3.51 -2.77
N GLY A 384 -7.91 3.10 -2.32
CA GLY A 384 -6.73 3.96 -2.18
C GLY A 384 -5.49 3.52 -2.96
N GLY A 385 -5.53 2.37 -3.65
CA GLY A 385 -4.32 1.76 -4.20
C GLY A 385 -3.30 1.49 -3.08
N ASP A 386 -2.13 2.12 -3.16
CA ASP A 386 -1.07 2.06 -2.15
C ASP A 386 -1.25 3.06 -0.99
N ALA A 387 -2.20 3.99 -1.12
CA ALA A 387 -2.51 4.95 -0.06
C ALA A 387 -3.32 4.27 1.06
N PRO A 388 -2.94 4.46 2.34
CA PRO A 388 -3.69 3.87 3.44
C PRO A 388 -5.01 4.62 3.63
N ILE A 389 -6.12 4.05 3.18
CA ILE A 389 -7.47 4.54 3.47
C ILE A 389 -8.06 3.71 4.60
N LEU A 390 -8.20 4.32 5.79
CA LEU A 390 -8.65 3.63 6.99
C LEU A 390 -10.18 3.54 7.10
N GLN A 391 -10.92 4.39 6.38
CA GLN A 391 -12.39 4.41 6.39
C GLN A 391 -12.95 4.57 4.98
N PRO A 392 -12.91 3.50 4.15
CA PRO A 392 -13.60 3.51 2.87
C PRO A 392 -15.11 3.70 3.06
N ARG A 393 -15.77 4.38 2.11
CA ARG A 393 -17.20 4.72 2.17
C ARG A 393 -18.02 3.82 1.25
N PHE A 394 -19.24 3.52 1.68
CA PHE A 394 -20.17 2.67 0.96
C PHE A 394 -21.57 3.26 0.94
N ARG A 395 -22.43 2.69 0.09
CA ARG A 395 -23.86 3.03 0.00
C ARG A 395 -24.68 1.76 0.05
N LEU A 396 -25.71 1.76 0.91
CA LEU A 396 -26.82 0.82 0.82
C LEU A 396 -27.81 1.35 -0.21
N LEU A 397 -27.96 0.63 -1.32
CA LEU A 397 -28.85 1.01 -2.41
C LEU A 397 -30.26 0.48 -2.12
N LEU A 398 -31.28 1.32 -2.29
CA LEU A 398 -32.69 0.94 -2.14
C LEU A 398 -33.36 0.77 -3.51
N LYS A 399 -34.38 -0.09 -3.57
CA LYS A 399 -35.17 -0.31 -4.80
C LYS A 399 -35.93 0.92 -5.28
N SER A 400 -36.13 1.92 -4.42
CA SER A 400 -36.70 3.22 -4.78
C SER A 400 -35.75 4.12 -5.56
N GLY A 401 -34.47 3.74 -5.70
CA GLY A 401 -33.41 4.60 -6.25
C GLY A 401 -32.73 5.49 -5.21
N ALA A 402 -33.24 5.56 -3.98
CA ALA A 402 -32.57 6.22 -2.87
C ALA A 402 -31.40 5.39 -2.33
N PHE A 403 -30.53 6.00 -1.51
CA PHE A 403 -29.45 5.30 -0.84
C PHE A 403 -29.23 5.80 0.59
N HIS A 404 -28.69 4.92 1.45
CA HIS A 404 -28.15 5.30 2.76
C HIS A 404 -26.63 5.20 2.75
N PRO A 405 -25.90 6.23 3.22
CA PRO A 405 -24.46 6.13 3.37
C PRO A 405 -24.09 5.16 4.52
N LEU A 406 -23.07 4.34 4.27
CA LEU A 406 -22.48 3.44 5.24
C LEU A 406 -21.00 3.79 5.41
N VAL A 407 -20.59 4.05 6.65
CA VAL A 407 -19.21 4.41 6.99
C VAL A 407 -18.79 3.56 8.19
N PRO A 408 -17.80 2.66 8.03
CA PRO A 408 -17.32 1.82 9.11
C PRO A 408 -16.49 2.64 10.11
N THR A 409 -16.17 2.03 11.26
CA THR A 409 -15.09 2.52 12.12
C THR A 409 -13.74 2.45 11.40
N PRO A 410 -12.75 3.28 11.76
CA PRO A 410 -11.40 3.18 11.19
C PRO A 410 -10.83 1.78 11.34
N GLN A 411 -10.30 1.22 10.25
CA GLN A 411 -9.50 0.01 10.32
C GLN A 411 -8.22 0.28 11.14
N PRO A 412 -7.66 -0.72 11.82
CA PRO A 412 -6.37 -0.56 12.50
C PRO A 412 -5.26 -0.17 11.53
N ALA A 413 -4.40 0.78 11.95
CA ALA A 413 -3.25 1.19 11.15
C ALA A 413 -2.11 0.16 11.19
N ASP A 414 -1.98 -0.57 12.31
CA ASP A 414 -1.02 -1.66 12.43
C ASP A 414 -1.47 -2.88 11.61
N PRO A 415 -0.62 -3.44 10.72
CA PRO A 415 -0.99 -4.58 9.89
C PRO A 415 -1.33 -5.85 10.68
N ALA A 416 -0.76 -6.07 11.88
CA ALA A 416 -1.06 -7.26 12.68
C ALA A 416 -2.45 -7.15 13.32
N GLU A 417 -2.80 -5.98 13.83
CA GLU A 417 -4.15 -5.69 14.31
C GLU A 417 -5.19 -5.78 13.18
N ALA A 418 -4.90 -5.21 12.01
CA ALA A 418 -5.77 -5.30 10.84
C ALA A 418 -5.97 -6.77 10.41
N ARG A 419 -4.89 -7.58 10.38
CA ARG A 419 -5.00 -9.03 10.12
C ARG A 419 -5.89 -9.72 11.14
N ALA A 420 -5.76 -9.39 12.42
CA ALA A 420 -6.60 -9.96 13.48
C ALA A 420 -8.09 -9.62 13.29
N VAL A 421 -8.41 -8.42 12.79
CA VAL A 421 -9.79 -8.05 12.41
C VAL A 421 -10.25 -8.84 11.18
N ALA A 422 -9.42 -8.97 10.14
CA ALA A 422 -9.75 -9.75 8.93
C ALA A 422 -10.08 -11.22 9.25
N LEU A 423 -9.32 -11.83 10.17
CA LEU A 423 -9.52 -13.21 10.63
C LEU A 423 -10.81 -13.41 11.46
N ARG A 424 -11.48 -12.33 11.84
CA ARG A 424 -12.78 -12.34 12.55
C ARG A 424 -13.92 -11.73 11.73
N ALA A 425 -13.66 -11.36 10.47
CA ALA A 425 -14.63 -10.64 9.64
C ALA A 425 -15.88 -11.48 9.32
N VAL A 426 -15.72 -12.80 9.22
CA VAL A 426 -16.79 -13.75 8.91
C VAL A 426 -16.83 -14.86 9.97
N PRO A 427 -18.01 -15.30 10.45
CA PRO A 427 -18.08 -16.44 11.34
C PRO A 427 -17.54 -17.71 10.65
N PRO A 428 -16.65 -18.49 11.28
CA PRO A 428 -15.90 -19.52 10.56
C PRO A 428 -16.74 -20.64 9.94
N GLN A 429 -17.93 -20.92 10.50
CA GLN A 429 -18.88 -21.91 9.95
C GLN A 429 -19.48 -21.51 8.60
N HIS A 430 -19.43 -20.22 8.23
CA HIS A 430 -19.95 -19.72 6.96
C HIS A 430 -18.85 -19.56 5.90
N VAL A 431 -17.60 -19.90 6.23
CA VAL A 431 -16.48 -19.82 5.29
C VAL A 431 -16.46 -21.06 4.40
N ASN A 432 -16.67 -20.84 3.10
CA ASN A 432 -16.47 -21.82 2.04
C ASN A 432 -15.18 -21.51 1.27
N ASP A 433 -14.77 -22.42 0.38
CA ASP A 433 -13.48 -22.32 -0.29
C ASP A 433 -13.39 -21.07 -1.18
N LYS A 434 -14.49 -20.72 -1.87
CA LYS A 434 -14.57 -19.51 -2.70
C LYS A 434 -14.40 -18.23 -1.88
N LEU A 435 -15.14 -18.10 -0.77
CA LEU A 435 -15.04 -16.94 0.13
C LEU A 435 -13.64 -16.85 0.75
N LEU A 436 -13.04 -17.99 1.10
CA LEU A 436 -11.68 -18.02 1.62
C LEU A 436 -10.67 -17.57 0.56
N SER A 437 -10.68 -18.15 -0.64
CA SER A 437 -9.66 -17.92 -1.67
C SER A 437 -9.81 -16.57 -2.37
N GLU A 438 -11.03 -16.13 -2.67
CA GLU A 438 -11.29 -14.93 -3.48
C GLU A 438 -11.46 -13.66 -2.64
N VAL A 439 -11.84 -13.79 -1.37
CA VAL A 439 -12.17 -12.61 -0.52
C VAL A 439 -11.22 -12.46 0.66
N LEU A 440 -11.05 -13.50 1.48
CA LEU A 440 -10.29 -13.40 2.73
C LEU A 440 -8.79 -13.52 2.50
N ALA A 441 -8.36 -14.52 1.73
CA ALA A 441 -6.96 -14.88 1.55
C ALA A 441 -6.09 -13.76 0.95
N PRO A 442 -6.52 -13.00 -0.08
CA PRO A 442 -5.70 -11.92 -0.64
C PRO A 442 -5.37 -10.84 0.40
N VAL A 443 -6.37 -10.44 1.19
CA VAL A 443 -6.21 -9.40 2.23
C VAL A 443 -5.40 -9.92 3.42
N ILE A 444 -5.63 -11.16 3.84
CA ILE A 444 -4.84 -11.78 4.93
C ILE A 444 -3.37 -11.91 4.52
N ALA A 445 -3.09 -12.35 3.29
CA ALA A 445 -1.74 -12.50 2.76
C ALA A 445 -1.01 -11.14 2.70
N ASP A 446 -1.64 -10.11 2.14
CA ASP A 446 -1.08 -8.76 2.05
C ASP A 446 -0.72 -8.20 3.44
N LEU A 447 -1.64 -8.34 4.40
CA LEU A 447 -1.41 -7.88 5.78
C LEU A 447 -0.32 -8.70 6.46
N HIS A 448 -0.30 -10.02 6.25
CA HIS A 448 0.72 -10.88 6.81
C HIS A 448 2.11 -10.54 6.27
N ALA A 449 2.27 -10.38 4.96
CA ALA A 449 3.52 -9.97 4.35
C ALA A 449 4.03 -8.63 4.94
N LYS A 450 3.15 -7.64 5.09
CA LYS A 450 3.49 -6.35 5.75
C LYS A 450 3.93 -6.50 7.20
N THR A 451 3.34 -7.44 7.96
CA THR A 451 3.84 -7.73 9.30
C THR A 451 5.20 -8.40 9.32
N GLN A 452 5.68 -8.98 8.21
CA GLN A 452 6.99 -9.63 8.20
C GLN A 452 8.14 -8.69 7.79
N THR A 453 7.86 -7.60 7.07
CA THR A 453 8.89 -6.66 6.56
C THR A 453 9.46 -5.71 7.62
N HIS A 454 8.74 -5.47 8.71
CA HIS A 454 9.09 -4.45 9.72
C HIS A 454 9.67 -5.04 11.02
N ILE A 455 10.31 -6.21 11.00
CA ILE A 455 10.83 -6.87 12.21
C ILE A 455 12.34 -6.67 12.26
N GLY A 456 12.85 -6.06 13.34
CA GLY A 456 14.27 -5.90 13.59
C GLY A 456 14.93 -7.21 14.03
N GLN A 457 16.25 -7.16 14.27
CA GLN A 457 16.95 -8.29 14.86
C GLN A 457 16.60 -8.40 16.35
N PRO A 458 16.40 -9.63 16.87
CA PRO A 458 16.08 -9.81 18.28
C PRO A 458 17.20 -9.26 19.17
N HIS A 459 16.82 -8.64 20.29
CA HIS A 459 17.78 -8.25 21.32
C HIS A 459 18.23 -9.50 22.08
N VAL A 460 19.53 -9.78 22.07
CA VAL A 460 20.09 -10.99 22.68
C VAL A 460 20.70 -10.68 24.03
N ARG A 461 20.23 -11.39 25.06
CA ARG A 461 20.70 -11.34 26.44
C ARG A 461 21.26 -12.68 26.86
N VAL A 462 22.51 -12.69 27.33
CA VAL A 462 23.19 -13.90 27.83
C VAL A 462 23.14 -13.93 29.35
N ILE A 463 22.78 -15.09 29.91
CA ILE A 463 22.67 -15.34 31.35
C ILE A 463 23.63 -16.49 31.70
N GLY A 464 24.64 -16.18 32.52
CA GLY A 464 25.68 -17.13 32.92
C GLY A 464 26.81 -17.31 31.90
N THR A 465 27.65 -18.32 32.11
CA THR A 465 28.76 -18.64 31.20
C THR A 465 28.33 -19.70 30.19
N LEU A 466 28.24 -19.33 28.92
CA LEU A 466 27.79 -20.24 27.86
C LEU A 466 28.78 -21.39 27.61
N ILE A 467 28.25 -22.52 27.16
CA ILE A 467 29.07 -23.63 26.65
C ILE A 467 29.74 -23.19 25.36
N ALA A 468 31.07 -23.34 25.30
CA ALA A 468 31.88 -22.89 24.16
C ALA A 468 31.56 -23.64 22.86
N ARG A 469 31.31 -24.96 22.95
CA ARG A 469 30.99 -25.83 21.81
C ARG A 469 29.85 -26.79 22.18
N PRO A 470 28.60 -26.30 22.22
CA PRO A 470 27.46 -27.16 22.48
C PRO A 470 27.30 -28.15 21.32
N LYS A 471 26.91 -29.39 21.63
CA LYS A 471 26.52 -30.39 20.62
C LYS A 471 25.10 -30.14 20.13
N ALA A 472 24.20 -29.75 21.03
CA ALA A 472 22.81 -29.46 20.74
C ALA A 472 22.41 -28.06 21.22
N SER A 473 21.51 -27.42 20.48
CA SER A 473 20.86 -26.17 20.89
C SER A 473 19.37 -26.42 21.02
N VAL A 474 18.83 -26.17 22.21
CA VAL A 474 17.41 -26.28 22.49
C VAL A 474 16.79 -24.89 22.41
N VAL A 475 15.94 -24.68 21.41
CA VAL A 475 15.26 -23.42 21.10
C VAL A 475 13.81 -23.53 21.54
N ILE A 476 13.39 -22.58 22.38
CA ILE A 476 12.08 -22.59 23.03
C ILE A 476 11.42 -21.21 22.88
N PRO A 477 10.42 -21.07 21.99
CA PRO A 477 9.65 -19.85 21.89
C PRO A 477 8.73 -19.68 23.10
N LEU A 478 8.60 -18.44 23.58
CA LEU A 478 7.82 -18.02 24.73
C LEU A 478 6.77 -17.00 24.28
N TYR A 479 5.52 -17.24 24.67
CA TYR A 479 4.42 -16.33 24.39
C TYR A 479 3.42 -16.34 25.55
N LYS A 480 3.29 -15.19 26.23
CA LYS A 480 2.36 -14.90 27.35
C LYS A 480 2.55 -15.72 28.63
N VAL A 481 2.57 -17.05 28.53
CA VAL A 481 2.50 -17.97 29.66
C VAL A 481 3.88 -18.48 30.01
N LEU A 482 4.30 -18.21 31.24
CA LEU A 482 5.67 -18.43 31.72
C LEU A 482 5.76 -19.52 32.80
N ASP A 483 4.61 -20.01 33.29
CA ASP A 483 4.54 -20.93 34.45
C ASP A 483 5.36 -22.21 34.26
N PHE A 484 5.48 -22.68 33.02
CA PHE A 484 6.16 -23.94 32.68
C PHE A 484 7.69 -23.85 32.71
N LEU A 485 8.25 -22.65 32.59
CA LEU A 485 9.70 -22.43 32.55
C LEU A 485 10.41 -23.05 33.76
N ARG A 486 9.81 -22.92 34.95
CA ARG A 486 10.40 -23.43 36.20
C ARG A 486 10.54 -24.95 36.18
N PHE A 487 9.52 -25.65 35.68
CA PHE A 487 9.53 -27.12 35.61
C PHE A 487 10.45 -27.62 34.50
N GLN A 488 10.42 -26.95 33.34
CA GLN A 488 11.24 -27.30 32.19
C GLN A 488 12.74 -27.11 32.49
N ILE A 489 13.12 -25.98 33.08
CA ILE A 489 14.52 -25.71 33.48
C ILE A 489 14.97 -26.70 34.55
N ALA A 490 14.14 -27.02 35.54
CA ALA A 490 14.47 -28.03 36.55
C ALA A 490 14.72 -29.41 35.92
N ALA A 491 13.89 -29.82 34.96
CA ALA A 491 14.05 -31.08 34.24
C ALA A 491 15.35 -31.10 33.42
N PHE A 492 15.68 -30.01 32.73
CA PHE A 492 16.95 -29.90 32.00
C PHE A 492 18.17 -29.82 32.92
N ALA A 493 18.03 -29.17 34.08
CA ALA A 493 19.11 -28.99 35.04
C ALA A 493 19.52 -30.28 35.72
N THR A 494 18.61 -31.25 35.80
CA THR A 494 18.83 -32.59 36.37
C THR A 494 19.35 -33.60 35.34
N ASP A 495 19.44 -33.22 34.07
CA ASP A 495 19.98 -34.05 32.99
C ASP A 495 21.50 -33.81 32.84
N PRO A 496 22.37 -34.79 33.20
CA PRO A 496 23.81 -34.61 33.16
C PRO A 496 24.35 -34.38 31.74
N TRP A 497 23.74 -35.01 30.74
CA TRP A 497 24.15 -34.82 29.35
C TRP A 497 23.80 -33.42 28.88
N PHE A 498 22.58 -32.97 29.17
CA PHE A 498 22.12 -31.63 28.81
C PHE A 498 23.06 -30.56 29.38
N ARG A 499 23.36 -30.62 30.68
CA ARG A 499 24.25 -29.64 31.35
C ARG A 499 25.62 -29.50 30.68
N LYS A 500 26.16 -30.59 30.13
CA LYS A 500 27.51 -30.65 29.58
C LYS A 500 27.55 -30.36 28.07
N HIS A 501 26.47 -30.65 27.36
CA HIS A 501 26.48 -30.73 25.90
C HIS A 501 25.40 -29.91 25.20
N ALA A 502 24.38 -29.42 25.91
CA ALA A 502 23.29 -28.65 25.32
C ALA A 502 23.30 -27.19 25.79
N GLU A 503 23.02 -26.26 24.87
CA GLU A 503 22.68 -24.89 25.24
C GLU A 503 21.16 -24.66 25.18
N LEU A 504 20.68 -23.72 25.98
CA LEU A 504 19.26 -23.37 26.09
C LEU A 504 19.03 -21.94 25.61
N ILE A 505 18.14 -21.79 24.63
CA ILE A 505 17.79 -20.52 23.99
C ILE A 505 16.29 -20.32 24.12
N TYR A 506 15.90 -19.32 24.90
CA TYR A 506 14.53 -18.84 24.97
C TYR A 506 14.32 -17.69 23.98
N VAL A 507 13.24 -17.74 23.21
CA VAL A 507 12.86 -16.67 22.28
C VAL A 507 11.56 -16.05 22.75
N LEU A 508 11.58 -14.79 23.16
CA LEU A 508 10.42 -14.10 23.72
C LEU A 508 9.70 -13.29 22.63
N ASP A 509 8.48 -13.70 22.30
CA ASP A 509 7.59 -13.04 21.33
C ASP A 509 6.64 -12.02 21.98
N THR A 510 6.74 -11.82 23.29
CA THR A 510 6.03 -10.80 24.07
C THR A 510 7.04 -9.82 24.68
N PRO A 511 7.54 -8.84 23.91
CA PRO A 511 8.55 -7.89 24.40
C PRO A 511 8.11 -7.15 25.67
N GLU A 512 6.80 -6.99 25.89
CA GLU A 512 6.24 -6.38 27.09
C GLU A 512 6.58 -7.16 28.37
N GLN A 513 6.88 -8.45 28.26
CA GLN A 513 7.29 -9.31 29.38
C GLN A 513 8.81 -9.45 29.52
N ALA A 514 9.61 -8.72 28.74
CA ALA A 514 11.07 -8.88 28.70
C ALA A 514 11.75 -8.77 30.08
N THR A 515 11.38 -7.75 30.86
CA THR A 515 11.94 -7.52 32.20
C THR A 515 11.55 -8.66 33.16
N GLU A 516 10.29 -9.10 33.13
CA GLU A 516 9.82 -10.23 33.97
C GLU A 516 10.57 -11.52 33.64
N VAL A 517 10.73 -11.82 32.35
CA VAL A 517 11.42 -13.03 31.89
C VAL A 517 12.91 -12.97 32.21
N ASP A 518 13.61 -11.85 32.01
CA ASP A 518 15.03 -11.71 32.36
C ASP A 518 15.26 -11.92 33.87
N HIS A 519 14.41 -11.33 34.73
CA HIS A 519 14.49 -11.55 36.18
C HIS A 519 14.23 -13.02 36.55
N LEU A 520 13.20 -13.64 35.96
CA LEU A 520 12.88 -15.05 36.20
C LEU A 520 14.04 -15.97 35.80
N LEU A 521 14.57 -15.80 34.58
CA LEU A 521 15.67 -16.62 34.08
C LEU A 521 16.97 -16.38 34.86
N THR A 522 17.26 -15.15 35.27
CA THR A 522 18.41 -14.84 36.13
C THR A 522 18.30 -15.55 37.48
N GLY A 523 17.12 -15.51 38.12
CA GLY A 523 16.87 -16.24 39.36
C GLY A 523 17.03 -17.76 39.19
N LEU A 524 16.49 -18.32 38.11
CA LEU A 524 16.60 -19.75 37.81
C LEU A 524 18.05 -20.16 37.49
N HIS A 525 18.84 -19.29 36.86
CA HIS A 525 20.28 -19.51 36.67
C HIS A 525 21.02 -19.61 38.01
N LEU A 526 20.72 -18.73 38.98
CA LEU A 526 21.35 -18.79 40.30
C LEU A 526 21.02 -20.09 41.06
N VAL A 527 19.81 -20.62 40.89
CA VAL A 527 19.37 -21.86 41.55
C VAL A 527 19.95 -23.11 40.88
N TYR A 528 19.88 -23.20 39.55
CA TYR A 528 20.19 -24.43 38.81
C TYR A 528 21.56 -24.42 38.13
N GLY A 529 22.20 -23.26 38.00
CA GLY A 529 23.48 -23.07 37.33
C GLY A 529 23.47 -23.36 35.83
N LEU A 530 22.30 -23.43 35.20
CA LEU A 530 22.19 -23.63 33.75
C LEU A 530 22.38 -22.30 33.02
N PRO A 531 23.34 -22.18 32.09
CA PRO A 531 23.48 -20.99 31.27
C PRO A 531 22.38 -20.92 30.21
N MET A 532 21.91 -19.71 29.92
CA MET A 532 20.78 -19.48 29.03
C MET A 532 21.01 -18.28 28.12
N THR A 533 20.41 -18.31 26.94
CA THR A 533 20.29 -17.15 26.05
C THR A 533 18.83 -16.76 25.95
N LEU A 534 18.52 -15.49 26.12
CA LEU A 534 17.19 -14.91 25.91
C LEU A 534 17.26 -13.99 24.67
N ALA A 535 16.55 -14.37 23.60
CA ALA A 535 16.37 -13.55 22.41
C ALA A 535 15.00 -12.88 22.46
N ILE A 536 14.94 -11.55 22.53
CA ILE A 536 13.70 -10.79 22.67
C ILE A 536 13.33 -10.21 21.31
N MET A 537 12.16 -10.57 20.80
CA MET A 537 11.63 -10.07 19.53
C MET A 537 10.97 -8.70 19.73
N ASP A 538 11.02 -7.84 18.72
CA ASP A 538 10.39 -6.50 18.77
C ASP A 538 8.87 -6.54 18.88
N ARG A 539 8.25 -7.67 18.51
CA ARG A 539 6.81 -7.94 18.59
C ARG A 539 6.52 -9.43 18.42
N ASN A 540 5.30 -9.83 18.72
CA ASN A 540 4.79 -11.16 18.39
C ASN A 540 4.81 -11.40 16.87
N SER A 541 5.66 -12.33 16.46
CA SER A 541 5.92 -12.64 15.06
C SER A 541 5.48 -14.05 14.67
N GLY A 542 4.95 -14.81 15.65
CA GLY A 542 4.47 -16.16 15.48
C GLY A 542 5.55 -17.21 15.68
N TYR A 543 5.10 -18.42 15.96
CA TYR A 543 5.95 -19.57 16.32
C TYR A 543 7.08 -19.83 15.32
N ALA A 544 6.76 -19.87 14.02
CA ALA A 544 7.74 -20.13 12.96
C ALA A 544 8.93 -19.16 13.01
N ARG A 545 8.66 -17.86 13.10
CA ARG A 545 9.71 -16.83 13.12
C ARG A 545 10.47 -16.81 14.45
N ALA A 546 9.79 -17.04 15.58
CA ALA A 546 10.45 -17.20 16.88
C ALA A 546 11.45 -18.37 16.86
N CYS A 547 11.03 -19.51 16.32
CA CYS A 547 11.89 -20.68 16.12
C CYS A 547 13.06 -20.38 15.16
N ASN A 548 12.81 -19.71 14.04
CA ASN A 548 13.84 -19.30 13.09
C ASN A 548 14.87 -18.36 13.73
N ALA A 549 14.42 -17.40 14.55
CA ALA A 549 15.28 -16.46 15.27
C ALA A 549 16.16 -17.19 16.30
N GLY A 550 15.58 -18.12 17.06
CA GLY A 550 16.34 -18.95 18.00
C GLY A 550 17.32 -19.88 17.31
N ALA A 551 16.95 -20.47 16.17
CA ALA A 551 17.83 -21.28 15.34
C ALA A 551 19.01 -20.45 14.79
N ALA A 552 18.77 -19.19 14.38
CA ALA A 552 19.83 -18.30 13.94
C ALA A 552 20.81 -17.92 15.07
N ALA A 553 20.34 -17.86 16.32
CA ALA A 553 21.18 -17.64 17.50
C ALA A 553 21.90 -18.91 18.00
N SER A 554 21.59 -20.07 17.44
CA SER A 554 22.08 -21.37 17.89
C SER A 554 23.50 -21.67 17.40
N ARG A 555 24.30 -22.37 18.22
CA ARG A 555 25.69 -22.74 17.92
C ARG A 555 25.90 -24.26 17.81
N GLY A 556 24.95 -25.07 18.28
CA GLY A 556 25.00 -26.52 18.26
C GLY A 556 24.90 -27.10 16.85
N GLU A 557 25.42 -28.31 16.67
CA GLU A 557 25.30 -29.06 15.42
C GLU A 557 23.89 -29.64 15.25
N ILE A 558 23.23 -29.91 16.37
CA ILE A 558 21.87 -30.43 16.45
C ILE A 558 20.96 -29.33 16.99
N LEU A 559 19.83 -29.13 16.32
CA LEU A 559 18.78 -28.20 16.72
C LEU A 559 17.60 -28.99 17.28
N ALA A 560 17.16 -28.63 18.49
CA ALA A 560 15.93 -29.13 19.09
C ALA A 560 14.95 -27.96 19.24
N LEU A 561 13.83 -28.03 18.53
CA LEU A 561 12.76 -27.06 18.58
C LEU A 561 11.69 -27.62 19.52
N VAL A 562 11.47 -26.94 20.65
CA VAL A 562 10.66 -27.47 21.75
C VAL A 562 9.71 -26.40 22.26
N ASN A 563 8.44 -26.75 22.49
CA ASN A 563 7.49 -25.82 23.09
C ASN A 563 7.79 -25.56 24.57
N SER A 564 7.37 -24.40 25.08
CA SER A 564 7.60 -23.97 26.46
C SER A 564 6.93 -24.85 27.52
N ASP A 565 5.92 -25.63 27.15
CA ASP A 565 5.11 -26.52 27.98
C ASP A 565 5.40 -28.01 27.73
N VAL A 566 6.56 -28.30 27.12
CA VAL A 566 7.06 -29.66 26.92
C VAL A 566 8.14 -30.01 27.95
N ILE A 567 7.94 -31.09 28.69
CA ILE A 567 8.78 -31.51 29.80
C ILE A 567 9.16 -32.99 29.64
N PRO A 568 10.46 -33.34 29.63
CA PRO A 568 10.88 -34.74 29.49
C PRO A 568 10.52 -35.57 30.73
N THR A 569 10.16 -36.85 30.53
CA THR A 569 9.83 -37.75 31.65
C THR A 569 11.08 -38.29 32.36
N ALA A 570 12.23 -38.26 31.71
CA ALA A 570 13.50 -38.75 32.23
C ALA A 570 14.71 -38.02 31.61
N PRO A 571 15.87 -38.00 32.30
CA PRO A 571 17.13 -37.54 31.73
C PRO A 571 17.57 -38.31 30.47
N GLY A 572 18.45 -37.70 29.68
CA GLY A 572 19.03 -38.26 28.46
C GLY A 572 18.09 -38.17 27.24
N TRP A 573 16.99 -37.41 27.33
CA TRP A 573 15.99 -37.33 26.27
C TRP A 573 16.57 -36.79 24.96
N ILE A 574 17.35 -35.70 25.03
CA ILE A 574 17.94 -35.06 23.85
C ILE A 574 19.14 -35.85 23.31
N GLU A 575 19.91 -36.51 24.19
CA GLU A 575 20.98 -37.41 23.78
C GLU A 575 20.44 -38.56 22.92
N LYS A 576 19.40 -39.24 23.42
CA LYS A 576 18.77 -40.35 22.72
C LYS A 576 18.16 -39.91 21.39
N LEU A 577 17.51 -38.74 21.33
CA LEU A 577 16.99 -38.21 20.06
C LEU A 577 18.11 -37.86 19.08
N ALA A 578 19.18 -37.23 19.56
CA ALA A 578 20.36 -36.91 18.76
C ALA A 578 21.01 -38.16 18.13
N GLU A 579 21.11 -39.25 18.90
CA GLU A 579 21.65 -40.54 18.42
C GLU A 579 20.81 -41.17 17.31
N ARG A 580 19.52 -40.83 17.20
CA ARG A 580 18.62 -41.33 16.14
C ARG A 580 18.74 -40.57 14.82
N LEU A 581 19.53 -39.49 14.76
CA LEU A 581 19.86 -38.77 13.52
C LEU A 581 20.90 -39.53 12.67
N ASP A 582 20.51 -40.72 12.20
CA ASP A 582 21.37 -41.59 11.40
C ASP A 582 21.40 -41.19 9.91
N ASN A 583 22.54 -40.66 9.47
CA ASN A 583 22.76 -40.27 8.08
C ASN A 583 22.71 -41.46 7.10
N ARG A 584 23.08 -42.68 7.51
CA ARG A 584 23.02 -43.89 6.66
C ARG A 584 21.58 -44.26 6.34
N ARG A 585 20.69 -44.14 7.32
CA ARG A 585 19.23 -44.28 7.15
C ARG A 585 18.56 -43.04 6.55
N ARG A 586 19.34 -41.99 6.26
CA ARG A 586 18.91 -40.69 5.75
C ARG A 586 17.90 -39.98 6.66
N VAL A 587 18.01 -40.14 7.98
CA VAL A 587 17.14 -39.45 8.94
C VAL A 587 17.46 -37.96 8.92
N GLY A 588 16.47 -37.13 8.61
CA GLY A 588 16.57 -35.67 8.60
C GLY A 588 16.03 -35.03 9.87
N ALA A 589 15.01 -35.63 10.49
CA ALA A 589 14.46 -35.17 11.77
C ALA A 589 13.88 -36.34 12.55
N VAL A 590 13.77 -36.16 13.87
CA VAL A 590 13.11 -37.08 14.78
C VAL A 590 12.12 -36.37 15.68
N GLY A 591 11.04 -37.08 16.03
CA GLY A 591 10.05 -36.64 17.01
C GLY A 591 9.85 -37.71 18.09
N PRO A 592 9.79 -37.33 19.36
CA PRO A 592 9.58 -38.27 20.47
C PRO A 592 8.10 -38.66 20.61
N LYS A 593 7.80 -39.53 21.57
CA LYS A 593 6.44 -39.74 22.06
C LYS A 593 6.02 -38.59 22.96
N LEU A 594 4.89 -37.96 22.63
CA LEU A 594 4.29 -36.94 23.49
C LEU A 594 3.07 -37.51 24.21
N LEU A 595 3.00 -37.23 25.50
CA LEU A 595 1.92 -37.63 26.40
C LEU A 595 1.15 -36.40 26.87
N PHE A 596 -0.16 -36.55 27.04
CA PHE A 596 -0.98 -35.63 27.82
C PHE A 596 -0.65 -35.76 29.32
N GLU A 597 -1.12 -34.80 30.13
CA GLU A 597 -0.92 -34.82 31.58
C GLU A 597 -1.54 -36.05 32.28
N ASP A 598 -2.58 -36.63 31.69
CA ASP A 598 -3.21 -37.88 32.16
C ASP A 598 -2.44 -39.15 31.74
N GLY A 599 -1.34 -38.99 31.00
CA GLY A 599 -0.52 -40.08 30.48
C GLY A 599 -1.05 -40.71 29.20
N SER A 600 -2.18 -40.26 28.64
CA SER A 600 -2.65 -40.71 27.33
C SER A 600 -1.74 -40.18 26.20
N LEU A 601 -1.72 -40.90 25.07
CA LEU A 601 -0.91 -40.53 23.92
C LEU A 601 -1.43 -39.26 23.27
N GLN A 602 -0.55 -38.29 23.06
CA GLN A 602 -0.84 -37.09 22.29
C GLN A 602 -0.22 -37.15 20.89
N HIS A 603 1.00 -37.68 20.79
CA HIS A 603 1.73 -37.77 19.53
C HIS A 603 2.57 -39.04 19.46
N ALA A 604 2.41 -39.78 18.37
CA ALA A 604 3.26 -40.90 18.00
C ALA A 604 3.70 -40.78 16.53
N GLY A 605 4.03 -39.58 16.05
CA GLY A 605 4.13 -39.25 14.63
C GLY A 605 2.82 -38.73 14.04
N MET A 606 2.89 -38.08 12.88
CA MET A 606 1.75 -37.53 12.14
C MET A 606 1.53 -38.22 10.79
N HIS A 607 0.30 -38.11 10.30
CA HIS A 607 -0.10 -38.43 8.94
C HIS A 607 -1.08 -37.41 8.39
N PHE A 608 -1.25 -37.43 7.07
CA PHE A 608 -2.15 -36.53 6.38
C PHE A 608 -3.40 -37.29 5.92
N ALA A 609 -4.56 -36.64 6.03
CA ALA A 609 -5.81 -37.15 5.46
C ALA A 609 -6.62 -36.00 4.87
N ARG A 610 -7.44 -36.31 3.86
CA ARG A 610 -8.33 -35.30 3.27
C ARG A 610 -9.59 -35.12 4.11
N ASP A 611 -10.02 -33.89 4.28
CA ASP A 611 -11.37 -33.57 4.75
C ASP A 611 -12.41 -33.75 3.64
N HIS A 612 -13.68 -33.49 3.96
CA HIS A 612 -14.80 -33.59 3.01
C HIS A 612 -14.72 -32.56 1.85
N ARG A 613 -13.87 -31.53 1.96
CA ARG A 613 -13.60 -30.54 0.92
C ARG A 613 -12.33 -30.84 0.13
N GLY A 614 -11.66 -31.95 0.44
CA GLY A 614 -10.42 -32.35 -0.22
C GLY A 614 -9.15 -31.68 0.32
N ARG A 615 -9.24 -30.89 1.41
CA ARG A 615 -8.07 -30.24 2.03
C ARG A 615 -7.30 -31.24 2.87
N TRP A 616 -5.97 -31.10 2.89
CA TRP A 616 -5.08 -31.97 3.67
C TRP A 616 -5.00 -31.52 5.13
N LEU A 617 -5.42 -32.40 6.04
CA LEU A 617 -5.37 -32.19 7.49
C LEU A 617 -4.22 -32.98 8.13
N ASN A 618 -3.62 -32.40 9.17
CA ASN A 618 -2.61 -33.04 10.00
C ASN A 618 -3.30 -33.87 11.11
N HIS A 619 -2.94 -35.14 11.22
CA HIS A 619 -3.46 -36.04 12.23
C HIS A 619 -2.33 -36.76 12.98
N HIS A 620 -2.46 -36.86 14.29
CA HIS A 620 -1.51 -37.58 15.13
C HIS A 620 -1.90 -39.06 15.20
N TYR A 621 -0.94 -39.97 14.98
CA TYR A 621 -1.18 -41.40 15.17
C TYR A 621 -1.53 -41.69 16.65
N PHE A 622 -2.58 -42.49 16.86
CA PHE A 622 -2.97 -43.03 18.17
C PHE A 622 -3.28 -41.99 19.26
N LYS A 623 -3.60 -40.74 18.88
CA LYS A 623 -3.99 -39.69 19.84
C LYS A 623 -5.19 -40.15 20.69
N GLY A 624 -5.10 -39.99 22.01
CA GLY A 624 -6.08 -40.42 23.00
C GLY A 624 -5.97 -41.88 23.45
N MET A 625 -5.11 -42.69 22.84
CA MET A 625 -4.89 -44.08 23.28
C MET A 625 -4.01 -44.15 24.55
N PRO A 626 -4.03 -45.26 25.30
CA PRO A 626 -3.17 -45.42 26.49
C PRO A 626 -1.66 -45.31 26.17
N ARG A 627 -0.85 -44.82 27.12
CA ARG A 627 0.62 -44.64 27.02
C ARG A 627 1.37 -45.79 26.35
N HIS A 628 0.99 -47.01 26.72
CA HIS A 628 1.63 -48.26 26.30
C HIS A 628 0.84 -48.99 25.22
N TYR A 629 -0.01 -48.29 24.47
CA TYR A 629 -0.70 -48.86 23.31
C TYR A 629 0.34 -49.44 22.35
N ALA A 630 0.34 -50.76 22.16
CA ALA A 630 1.46 -51.49 21.54
C ALA A 630 1.93 -50.90 20.20
N PRO A 631 1.05 -50.53 19.24
CA PRO A 631 1.47 -49.89 17.99
C PRO A 631 2.21 -48.55 18.14
N ALA A 632 2.04 -47.85 19.27
CA ALA A 632 2.72 -46.59 19.56
C ALA A 632 4.09 -46.77 20.23
N THR A 633 4.48 -48.01 20.55
CA THR A 633 5.77 -48.32 21.19
C THR A 633 6.88 -48.69 20.19
N GLU A 634 6.55 -48.71 18.89
CA GLU A 634 7.48 -49.07 17.81
C GLU A 634 8.05 -47.83 17.11
N GLU A 635 9.40 -47.79 16.97
CA GLU A 635 10.10 -46.78 16.18
C GLU A 635 9.76 -46.98 14.71
N ARG A 636 9.42 -45.89 14.01
CA ARG A 636 9.06 -45.97 12.59
C ARG A 636 9.27 -44.66 11.86
N PHE A 637 9.47 -44.78 10.54
CA PHE A 637 9.41 -43.62 9.67
C PHE A 637 7.96 -43.15 9.53
N VAL A 638 7.77 -41.83 9.61
CA VAL A 638 6.46 -41.18 9.52
C VAL A 638 6.51 -40.02 8.53
N PRO A 639 5.37 -39.65 7.91
CA PRO A 639 5.29 -38.48 7.04
C PRO A 639 5.74 -37.16 7.71
N ALA A 640 5.43 -36.98 9.00
CA ALA A 640 5.77 -35.79 9.75
C ALA A 640 5.78 -36.05 11.26
N VAL A 641 6.40 -35.13 12.03
CA VAL A 641 6.33 -35.04 13.49
C VAL A 641 5.96 -33.61 13.88
N THR A 642 5.40 -33.42 15.08
CA THR A 642 4.91 -32.10 15.48
C THR A 642 6.03 -31.17 15.93
N GLY A 643 5.85 -29.86 15.75
CA GLY A 643 6.74 -28.81 16.23
C GLY A 643 6.86 -28.74 17.76
N ALA A 644 5.97 -29.40 18.52
CA ALA A 644 6.06 -29.42 19.98
C ALA A 644 7.41 -29.98 20.48
N CYS A 645 7.97 -30.97 19.79
CA CYS A 645 9.37 -31.37 19.94
C CYS A 645 9.89 -31.99 18.64
N LEU A 646 10.73 -31.27 17.91
CA LEU A 646 11.37 -31.72 16.68
C LEU A 646 12.89 -31.53 16.78
N VAL A 647 13.65 -32.61 16.58
CA VAL A 647 15.11 -32.60 16.65
C VAL A 647 15.71 -32.93 15.29
N MET A 648 16.65 -32.11 14.81
CA MET A 648 17.27 -32.27 13.49
C MET A 648 18.68 -31.66 13.41
N PRO A 649 19.49 -32.00 12.38
CA PRO A 649 20.76 -31.32 12.15
C PRO A 649 20.53 -29.85 11.78
N ARG A 650 21.23 -28.92 12.44
CA ARG A 650 21.13 -27.47 12.16
C ARG A 650 21.44 -27.15 10.70
N ALA A 651 22.48 -27.76 10.14
CA ALA A 651 22.86 -27.59 8.75
C ALA A 651 21.73 -28.02 7.76
N LEU A 652 20.91 -29.00 8.13
CA LEU A 652 19.75 -29.38 7.31
C LEU A 652 18.64 -28.34 7.45
N PHE A 653 18.38 -27.83 8.65
CA PHE A 653 17.38 -26.78 8.89
C PHE A 653 17.68 -25.54 8.03
N GLU A 654 18.94 -25.09 8.04
CA GLU A 654 19.41 -23.99 7.19
C GLU A 654 19.27 -24.31 5.70
N LYS A 655 19.67 -25.51 5.28
CA LYS A 655 19.59 -25.95 3.89
C LYS A 655 18.17 -25.96 3.35
N VAL A 656 17.18 -26.34 4.16
CA VAL A 656 15.77 -26.39 3.75
C VAL A 656 15.02 -25.07 3.98
N GLY A 657 15.72 -24.04 4.47
CA GLY A 657 15.16 -22.70 4.69
C GLY A 657 14.31 -22.56 5.96
N GLY A 658 14.47 -23.44 6.94
CA GLY A 658 13.76 -23.39 8.21
C GLY A 658 12.23 -23.45 8.12
N PHE A 659 11.55 -22.94 9.14
CA PHE A 659 10.10 -22.82 9.13
C PHE A 659 9.65 -21.75 8.12
N SER A 660 8.52 -22.00 7.45
CA SER A 660 7.89 -20.99 6.59
C SER A 660 7.19 -19.93 7.43
N ASP A 661 7.53 -18.67 7.21
CA ASP A 661 6.91 -17.51 7.85
C ASP A 661 5.56 -17.10 7.20
N ASP A 662 5.00 -17.90 6.28
CA ASP A 662 3.79 -17.56 5.51
C ASP A 662 2.48 -17.97 6.22
N TYR A 663 2.58 -18.83 7.23
CA TYR A 663 1.43 -19.32 8.00
C TYR A 663 1.03 -18.32 9.07
N VAL A 664 -0.26 -17.94 9.09
CA VAL A 664 -0.76 -16.93 10.02
C VAL A 664 -1.09 -17.56 11.37
N ILE A 665 -0.46 -17.08 12.45
CA ILE A 665 -0.79 -17.45 13.85
C ILE A 665 -0.49 -18.95 14.17
N GLY A 666 0.36 -19.63 13.39
CA GLY A 666 0.77 -21.02 13.67
C GLY A 666 -0.20 -22.08 13.11
N ASP A 667 0.10 -23.35 13.39
CA ASP A 667 -0.40 -24.54 12.67
C ASP A 667 0.11 -24.68 11.22
N TYR A 668 0.46 -25.91 10.85
CA TYR A 668 1.01 -26.35 9.55
C TYR A 668 2.48 -25.99 9.28
N GLU A 669 3.14 -25.14 10.08
CA GLU A 669 4.57 -24.89 9.93
C GLU A 669 5.45 -26.12 10.18
N ASP A 670 5.04 -27.00 11.10
CA ASP A 670 5.76 -28.24 11.42
C ASP A 670 5.66 -29.28 10.30
N SER A 671 4.47 -29.46 9.72
CA SER A 671 4.29 -30.30 8.54
C SER A 671 4.97 -29.73 7.31
N ASP A 672 4.96 -28.40 7.10
CA ASP A 672 5.70 -27.73 6.02
C ASP A 672 7.20 -28.01 6.12
N LEU A 673 7.79 -27.87 7.31
CA LEU A 673 9.20 -28.21 7.55
C LEU A 673 9.47 -29.69 7.28
N CYS A 674 8.60 -30.59 7.76
CA CYS A 674 8.70 -32.02 7.50
C CYS A 674 8.66 -32.36 5.99
N LEU A 675 7.80 -31.69 5.23
CA LEU A 675 7.68 -31.86 3.79
C LEU A 675 8.89 -31.29 3.06
N LYS A 676 9.45 -30.15 3.48
CA LYS A 676 10.74 -29.65 2.97
C LYS A 676 11.88 -30.64 3.20
N ILE A 677 11.94 -31.26 4.37
CA ILE A 677 12.92 -32.33 4.71
C ILE A 677 12.74 -33.53 3.79
N ALA A 678 11.49 -33.97 3.58
CA ALA A 678 11.17 -35.05 2.65
C ALA A 678 11.56 -34.71 1.20
N ALA A 679 11.36 -33.46 0.77
CA ALA A 679 11.72 -32.98 -0.57
C ALA A 679 13.23 -32.96 -0.77
N ALA A 680 14.01 -32.78 0.30
CA ALA A 680 15.46 -32.95 0.32
C ALA A 680 15.92 -34.43 0.36
N GLY A 681 15.01 -35.40 0.19
CA GLY A 681 15.30 -36.83 0.15
C GLY A 681 15.64 -37.45 1.51
N ARG A 682 15.23 -36.79 2.61
CA ARG A 682 15.44 -37.26 3.99
C ARG A 682 14.15 -37.83 4.58
N LYS A 683 14.29 -38.66 5.60
CA LYS A 683 13.18 -39.32 6.31
C LYS A 683 12.97 -38.72 7.69
N ILE A 684 11.78 -38.87 8.23
CA ILE A 684 11.43 -38.44 9.58
C ILE A 684 11.15 -39.69 10.42
N SER A 685 11.77 -39.79 11.59
CA SER A 685 11.60 -40.94 12.49
C SER A 685 10.81 -40.54 13.73
N TYR A 686 9.81 -41.36 14.09
CA TYR A 686 9.16 -41.31 15.40
C TYR A 686 9.91 -42.22 16.38
N VAL A 687 10.26 -41.68 17.56
CA VAL A 687 11.15 -42.30 18.56
C VAL A 687 10.37 -42.54 19.87
N PRO A 688 9.86 -43.77 20.11
CA PRO A 688 8.91 -44.06 21.20
C PRO A 688 9.54 -44.29 22.58
N ASP A 689 10.84 -44.54 22.65
CA ASP A 689 11.64 -44.76 23.87
C ASP A 689 12.04 -43.43 24.56
N VAL A 690 11.81 -42.30 23.89
CA VAL A 690 11.89 -40.96 24.46
C VAL A 690 10.48 -40.43 24.64
N GLU A 691 10.09 -40.18 25.88
CA GLU A 691 8.76 -39.69 26.24
C GLU A 691 8.86 -38.30 26.85
N LEU A 692 8.01 -37.37 26.41
CA LEU A 692 7.83 -36.07 27.04
C LEU A 692 6.35 -35.83 27.31
N TYR A 693 6.06 -35.15 28.41
CA TYR A 693 4.75 -34.55 28.62
C TYR A 693 4.68 -33.26 27.81
N HIS A 694 3.60 -33.09 27.06
CA HIS A 694 3.23 -31.82 26.47
C HIS A 694 1.92 -31.40 27.11
N LEU A 695 2.01 -30.41 28.01
CA LEU A 695 0.90 -29.95 28.85
C LEU A 695 -0.05 -29.02 28.06
N GLU A 696 -0.30 -29.42 26.79
CA GLU A 696 -1.03 -28.74 25.72
C GLU A 696 -2.24 -27.97 26.30
N ARG A 697 -2.41 -26.72 25.86
CA ARG A 697 -3.56 -25.82 26.14
C ARG A 697 -3.51 -24.97 27.41
N LYS A 698 -2.34 -24.74 28.00
CA LYS A 698 -2.18 -23.69 29.03
C LYS A 698 -1.41 -22.47 28.56
N SER A 699 -0.62 -22.56 27.49
CA SER A 699 0.22 -21.48 26.95
C SER A 699 -0.48 -20.57 25.92
N MET A 700 -1.44 -21.12 25.18
CA MET A 700 -2.35 -20.38 24.32
C MET A 700 -3.76 -20.47 24.91
N SER A 701 -4.21 -19.42 25.61
CA SER A 701 -5.62 -19.30 25.98
C SER A 701 -6.44 -19.08 24.69
N LEU A 702 -6.77 -20.14 23.97
CA LEU A 702 -7.59 -20.05 22.77
C LEU A 702 -8.89 -20.82 22.98
N ASN A 703 -9.95 -20.02 22.99
CA ASN A 703 -11.32 -20.34 22.67
C ASN A 703 -11.39 -21.55 21.69
N PRO A 704 -12.19 -22.60 21.96
CA PRO A 704 -12.41 -23.76 21.09
C PRO A 704 -12.70 -23.45 19.61
N GLU A 705 -13.02 -22.19 19.29
CA GLU A 705 -13.15 -21.62 17.96
C GLU A 705 -11.85 -21.57 17.14
N TYR A 706 -10.64 -21.71 17.71
CA TYR A 706 -9.38 -21.57 16.96
C TYR A 706 -9.13 -22.68 15.92
N MET A 707 -9.34 -23.95 16.28
CA MET A 707 -9.23 -25.11 15.35
C MET A 707 -10.30 -25.10 14.25
N LYS A 708 -11.32 -24.24 14.38
CA LYS A 708 -12.35 -24.00 13.37
C LYS A 708 -12.24 -22.61 12.77
N GLY A 709 -11.30 -21.78 13.22
CA GLY A 709 -11.18 -20.37 12.91
C GLY A 709 -10.68 -20.11 11.50
N ILE A 710 -10.78 -18.86 11.05
CA ILE A 710 -10.34 -18.48 9.70
C ILE A 710 -8.83 -18.67 9.54
N ALA A 711 -8.03 -18.43 10.58
CA ALA A 711 -6.57 -18.61 10.54
C ALA A 711 -6.18 -20.05 10.18
N TRP A 712 -6.74 -21.03 10.90
CA TRP A 712 -6.54 -22.44 10.60
C TRP A 712 -7.04 -22.82 9.20
N GLN A 713 -8.23 -22.34 8.79
CA GLN A 713 -8.77 -22.63 7.45
C GLN A 713 -7.87 -22.06 6.34
N TYR A 714 -7.34 -20.85 6.54
CA TYR A 714 -6.38 -20.21 5.63
C TYR A 714 -5.07 -21.01 5.56
N ASN A 715 -4.46 -21.35 6.70
CA ASN A 715 -3.22 -22.13 6.74
C ASN A 715 -3.40 -23.53 6.11
N CYS A 716 -4.53 -24.19 6.39
CA CYS A 716 -4.91 -25.46 5.78
C CYS A 716 -5.02 -25.36 4.25
N ALA A 717 -5.66 -24.30 3.74
CA ALA A 717 -5.77 -24.05 2.30
C ALA A 717 -4.41 -23.74 1.67
N LEU A 718 -3.60 -22.90 2.30
CA LEU A 718 -2.24 -22.59 1.86
C LEU A 718 -1.35 -23.84 1.82
N HIS A 719 -1.35 -24.64 2.89
CA HIS A 719 -0.60 -25.90 2.97
C HIS A 719 -1.06 -26.90 1.92
N THR A 720 -2.37 -27.05 1.72
CA THR A 720 -2.95 -27.91 0.67
C THR A 720 -2.52 -27.46 -0.72
N SER A 721 -2.59 -26.16 -1.00
CA SER A 721 -2.17 -25.60 -2.29
C SER A 721 -0.68 -25.77 -2.54
N ARG A 722 0.15 -25.66 -1.49
CA ARG A 722 1.61 -25.73 -1.59
C ARG A 722 2.14 -27.15 -1.75
N TRP A 723 1.57 -28.10 -0.99
CA TRP A 723 2.14 -29.43 -0.85
C TRP A 723 1.22 -30.56 -1.30
N GLY A 724 0.04 -30.27 -1.86
CA GLY A 724 -1.01 -31.26 -2.10
C GLY A 724 -0.56 -32.50 -2.90
N ASP A 725 0.21 -32.30 -3.96
CA ASP A 725 0.75 -33.38 -4.79
C ASP A 725 1.83 -34.18 -4.08
N MET A 726 2.70 -33.48 -3.35
CA MET A 726 3.76 -34.10 -2.56
C MET A 726 3.17 -34.94 -1.42
N ILE A 727 2.17 -34.43 -0.72
CA ILE A 727 1.45 -35.16 0.34
C ILE A 727 0.83 -36.42 -0.24
N ALA A 728 0.19 -36.35 -1.41
CA ALA A 728 -0.36 -37.53 -2.08
C ALA A 728 0.72 -38.59 -2.35
N SER A 729 1.88 -38.18 -2.87
CA SER A 729 3.02 -39.06 -3.13
C SER A 729 3.62 -39.67 -1.86
N VAL A 730 3.83 -38.86 -0.83
CA VAL A 730 4.32 -39.29 0.49
C VAL A 730 3.36 -40.30 1.09
N MET A 731 2.06 -40.01 1.10
CA MET A 731 1.06 -40.90 1.70
C MET A 731 0.89 -42.24 0.97
N ASN A 732 1.24 -42.33 -0.32
CA ASN A 732 1.30 -43.62 -1.03
C ASN A 732 2.47 -44.50 -0.55
N THR A 733 3.52 -43.90 0.01
CA THR A 733 4.71 -44.62 0.49
C THR A 733 4.53 -45.15 1.91
N TYR A 734 3.72 -44.48 2.74
CA TYR A 734 3.49 -44.85 4.13
C TYR A 734 2.20 -45.66 4.31
N THR A 735 2.32 -46.90 4.79
CA THR A 735 1.16 -47.72 5.18
C THR A 735 0.67 -47.27 6.56
N ARG A 736 -0.66 -47.13 6.75
CA ARG A 736 -1.22 -46.83 8.07
C ARG A 736 -0.89 -47.97 9.05
N PRO A 737 -0.19 -47.71 10.17
CA PRO A 737 0.13 -48.75 11.15
C PRO A 737 -1.15 -49.28 11.79
N GLY A 738 -1.27 -50.62 11.91
CA GLY A 738 -2.42 -51.30 12.52
C GLY A 738 -3.50 -51.80 11.56
N ARG A 739 -3.39 -51.61 10.25
CA ARG A 739 -4.26 -52.27 9.25
C ARG A 739 -3.46 -53.42 8.58
N PRO A 740 -3.97 -54.67 8.56
CA PRO A 740 -3.26 -55.75 7.86
C PRO A 740 -3.11 -55.39 6.38
N ARG A 741 -1.94 -55.67 5.79
CA ARG A 741 -1.73 -55.57 4.34
C ARG A 741 -2.80 -56.41 3.65
N SER A 742 -3.71 -55.78 2.88
CA SER A 742 -4.51 -56.54 1.94
C SER A 742 -3.52 -57.18 0.96
N LYS A 743 -3.51 -58.51 0.89
CA LYS A 743 -2.74 -59.24 -0.13
C LYS A 743 -3.14 -58.65 -1.48
N ALA A 744 -2.15 -58.16 -2.23
CA ALA A 744 -2.34 -57.81 -3.63
C ALA A 744 -2.88 -59.04 -4.37
N ALA A 745 -3.97 -58.84 -5.10
CA ALA A 745 -4.46 -59.74 -6.13
C ALA A 745 -4.00 -59.18 -7.49
#